data_AF-A0A2T4JJ50-F1
#
_entry.id   AF-A0A2T4JJ50-F1
#
_cell.length_a   1.000
_cell.length_b   1.000
_cell.length_c   1.000
_cell.angle_alpha   90.00
_cell.angle_beta   90.00
_cell.angle_gamma   90.00
#
_symmetry.space_group_name_H-M   'P 1'
#
loop_
_entity.id
_entity.type
_entity.pdbx_description
1 polymer ?
#
loop_
_entity_poly.entity_id
_entity_poly.type
_entity_poly.pdbx_seq_one_letter_code
_entity_poly.pdbx_strand_id
1 'polypeptide(L)'
;MNPSPRPAWCPRAGHMSLAWINPHGRGARYDSGHGHSSEAAMNALPCRTTFLPAALRRVAGLRGLLVVVLALMMLGQPARPQQMQQFDLRSASFQVPAGWTISYQSRDQEYDFISPDGRFQLWARWWFPDEPLLAFEGTLAHAIVPLAGQQALYIVSENGPERMLQLAFPQLDAEGEQFLFQLLAPAAQVPMAEHQALLEQLLSGLSLNGLAAAGAPGGGAGVAPPTPPQPVAPVVPVPQPPPADQHGSAVPVPQPSAIAPPVTVAQPLEGTRFQDATGAFSLPLPEGWTSYATEAAGLRQAVLLSPGRDALVLAALAMPEGSRSAAQVLEDFVALLYRDALVIKSIEAEAWPQIAGHEAHMVESVARVYAINSVAMPYPRGRVQVYSMPGADPAFLLVTIRGPEAPPDQAATLAAIVEGFVPGTAAAATAIPSFPVTAMLVDAVPVSAPPAATPGVLFDGRSLAGLHPLALSGADFAQDAELTPDGLRITFADGRGWAKAGFAASSQPITMPAPGRQRRLTASLDGANSAGLTLALMPPEQAGADPDGVHLMQVQFVHQGDGVGKVTLSLDGGAESADAKFPWPAGPAVFDVLIRPDRVVEIRDGAGAQLAELAYRTDPGAVPVVVQALLAVDSKNWATKLVLQGLTTEEADFVPPPPLDALVSAPTAEVELFNGMGLGRVWAGNARTAAHFPRFARLHDGALRIGWTPEDKASYVGIVSPETVLWLDGLHGMGEARLHVAIDPAATGDFEISLAGSYSLPGNLSSNDTYVLRFARQPDGSFTALSATRNQEKKGIRTEGLAALPAEITLVMRPGRVFVEAEGLNPGALGLPLLAEGAGLRVAVHAMADAEGRGALALRRIARSQTPAPRRPPATPAAGIAPLPEHALFTPPMGPDWQGVSAGAAEFASLSQADPGGITLMRRDPVPDWNRIALVGPAPAVALDYRIETTPYDLTLQVDPVAGLAARLFLSADPANFENSARVALSVRVLRDGPEAGALEIRLHTGHFSYDHWRRVLPADWWQANWDGRLGLRFDTDRIAVMLAGQPIIHGQTAVSRRDAMLYPAIVPGGMGKTDPGRVTLRAMTGAWVTPAGMDAAERMRLLDAASFDAEAFADLLAGTLKEDRP
;
A
#
# COMPACT_ATOMS: atom_id res chain seq x y z
N MET A 1 82.58 6.95 22.70
CA MET A 1 81.61 8.06 22.83
C MET A 1 80.36 7.59 22.11
N ASN A 2 79.32 7.28 22.87
CA ASN A 2 78.19 6.42 22.49
C ASN A 2 76.88 7.15 22.82
N PRO A 3 75.93 7.24 21.89
CA PRO A 3 74.52 7.28 22.24
C PRO A 3 73.84 5.97 21.82
N SER A 4 73.03 5.48 22.77
CA SER A 4 72.44 4.16 22.89
C SER A 4 71.47 3.75 21.77
N PRO A 5 71.32 2.43 21.53
CA PRO A 5 70.42 1.88 20.52
C PRO A 5 68.98 1.72 21.05
N ARG A 6 67.98 1.96 20.19
CA ARG A 6 66.58 1.56 20.42
C ARG A 6 66.43 0.05 20.16
N PRO A 7 65.67 -0.69 20.98
CA PRO A 7 65.64 -2.14 20.88
C PRO A 7 64.69 -2.65 19.80
N ALA A 8 65.14 -3.74 19.19
CA ALA A 8 64.44 -4.61 18.25
C ALA A 8 63.20 -5.27 18.87
N TRP A 9 62.19 -5.49 18.03
CA TRP A 9 61.11 -6.43 18.28
C TRP A 9 61.49 -7.78 17.68
N CYS A 10 61.63 -8.80 18.54
CA CYS A 10 61.65 -10.20 18.14
C CYS A 10 60.32 -10.86 18.53
N PRO A 11 59.87 -11.86 17.74
CA PRO A 11 58.53 -12.43 17.80
C PRO A 11 58.43 -13.50 18.89
N ARG A 12 57.25 -13.64 19.52
CA ARG A 12 56.89 -14.85 20.26
C ARG A 12 55.95 -15.70 19.42
N ALA A 13 56.48 -16.84 18.99
CA ALA A 13 55.73 -17.99 18.52
C ALA A 13 55.20 -18.80 19.71
N GLY A 14 54.09 -19.51 19.46
CA GLY A 14 53.84 -20.83 20.04
C GLY A 14 52.72 -20.91 21.07
N HIS A 15 51.50 -21.19 20.60
CA HIS A 15 50.82 -22.41 21.04
C HIS A 15 50.03 -22.99 19.86
N MET A 16 50.53 -24.14 19.38
CA MET A 16 49.78 -25.09 18.55
C MET A 16 48.61 -25.64 19.35
N SER A 17 47.44 -25.74 18.73
CA SER A 17 46.59 -26.90 18.93
C SER A 17 46.02 -27.33 17.57
N LEU A 18 46.43 -28.53 17.16
CA LEU A 18 46.04 -29.20 15.93
C LEU A 18 44.60 -29.70 16.02
N ALA A 19 43.93 -29.58 14.89
CA ALA A 19 42.57 -30.01 14.61
C ALA A 19 42.36 -31.53 14.71
N TRP A 20 41.10 -31.91 14.98
CA TRP A 20 40.47 -33.12 14.42
C TRP A 20 39.09 -32.75 13.85
N ILE A 21 38.67 -33.53 12.86
CA ILE A 21 37.78 -33.21 11.73
C ILE A 21 36.42 -33.95 11.83
N ASN A 22 35.37 -33.31 11.24
CA ASN A 22 34.08 -33.83 10.68
C ASN A 22 32.88 -34.18 11.60
N PRO A 23 31.62 -34.21 11.07
CA PRO A 23 30.97 -33.45 9.95
C PRO A 23 29.52 -32.95 10.25
N HIS A 24 28.97 -32.06 9.39
CA HIS A 24 27.55 -31.67 9.06
C HIS A 24 26.42 -31.75 10.13
N GLY A 25 25.44 -30.82 10.24
CA GLY A 25 25.02 -29.65 9.47
C GLY A 25 23.61 -29.15 9.91
N ARG A 26 23.32 -27.88 9.57
CA ARG A 26 22.07 -27.07 9.71
C ARG A 26 21.87 -26.29 11.03
N GLY A 27 21.72 -24.96 10.88
CA GLY A 27 21.27 -24.00 11.91
C GLY A 27 22.17 -22.77 12.01
N ALA A 28 21.88 -21.69 11.26
CA ALA A 28 22.62 -20.43 11.35
C ALA A 28 22.06 -19.56 12.50
N ARG A 29 22.85 -19.44 13.59
CA ARG A 29 22.71 -18.39 14.61
C ARG A 29 23.49 -17.14 14.17
N TYR A 30 22.87 -15.97 14.31
CA TYR A 30 23.57 -14.68 14.40
C TYR A 30 23.90 -14.42 15.87
N ASP A 31 25.17 -14.20 16.17
CA ASP A 31 25.69 -13.81 17.48
C ASP A 31 26.27 -12.40 17.32
N SER A 32 25.77 -11.43 18.11
CA SER A 32 26.43 -10.14 18.25
C SER A 32 26.25 -9.63 19.67
N GLY A 33 27.29 -9.81 20.47
CA GLY A 33 27.49 -9.07 21.70
C GLY A 33 28.96 -8.74 21.81
N HIS A 34 29.31 -7.46 21.99
CA HIS A 34 30.54 -7.01 22.66
C HIS A 34 30.21 -5.72 23.43
N GLY A 35 30.38 -5.79 24.76
CA GLY A 35 30.33 -4.65 25.66
C GLY A 35 31.70 -3.98 25.80
N HIS A 36 31.69 -2.74 26.28
CA HIS A 36 32.87 -2.09 26.84
C HIS A 36 32.63 -1.72 28.31
N SER A 37 33.44 -2.36 29.17
CA SER A 37 33.66 -2.01 30.57
C SER A 37 34.51 -0.75 30.68
N SER A 38 34.16 0.13 31.62
CA SER A 38 35.02 1.22 32.10
C SER A 38 35.46 0.87 33.52
N GLU A 39 36.78 0.79 33.72
CA GLU A 39 37.41 0.56 35.01
C GLU A 39 38.07 1.85 35.51
N ALA A 40 37.95 2.06 36.82
CA ALA A 40 38.27 3.27 37.55
C ALA A 40 39.76 3.41 37.90
N ALA A 41 40.25 4.65 38.03
CA ALA A 41 41.49 4.96 38.74
C ALA A 41 41.41 6.32 39.49
N MET A 42 41.28 6.18 40.82
CA MET A 42 41.88 6.93 41.94
C MET A 42 42.28 8.43 41.85
N ASN A 43 41.63 9.20 42.73
CA ASN A 43 42.16 10.15 43.74
C ASN A 43 43.46 10.94 43.48
N ALA A 44 43.33 12.27 43.38
CA ALA A 44 44.27 13.25 43.97
C ALA A 44 43.62 14.64 44.16
N LEU A 45 43.48 15.09 45.42
CA LEU A 45 43.60 16.50 45.87
C LEU A 45 45.09 16.72 46.28
N PRO A 46 45.65 17.94 46.47
CA PRO A 46 45.00 19.21 46.85
C PRO A 46 45.58 20.52 46.21
N CYS A 47 44.90 21.67 46.35
CA CYS A 47 45.42 22.91 46.97
C CYS A 47 44.56 24.17 46.73
N ARG A 48 44.50 24.98 47.79
CA ARG A 48 43.79 26.26 48.03
C ARG A 48 44.15 27.40 47.05
N THR A 49 43.22 28.33 46.75
CA THR A 49 43.12 29.67 47.41
C THR A 49 41.93 30.52 46.92
N THR A 50 41.25 31.11 47.92
CA THR A 50 40.37 32.29 48.04
C THR A 50 40.23 33.33 46.91
N PHE A 51 39.01 33.82 46.64
CA PHE A 51 38.48 35.13 47.13
C PHE A 51 36.97 35.33 46.78
N LEU A 52 36.20 35.82 47.76
CA LEU A 52 34.81 36.33 47.70
C LEU A 52 34.84 37.87 47.54
N PRO A 53 33.79 38.54 47.01
CA PRO A 53 32.68 39.04 47.86
C PRO A 53 31.29 38.92 47.17
N ALA A 54 30.16 38.63 47.82
CA ALA A 54 29.46 39.21 48.98
C ALA A 54 28.66 40.50 48.69
N ALA A 55 27.44 40.35 48.13
CA ALA A 55 26.22 41.15 48.35
C ALA A 55 25.09 40.46 47.53
N LEU A 56 23.86 40.16 47.92
CA LEU A 56 22.96 40.58 48.99
C LEU A 56 22.21 39.35 49.54
N ARG A 57 22.13 39.23 50.87
CA ARG A 57 21.07 38.49 51.58
C ARG A 57 19.85 39.39 51.69
N ARG A 58 18.67 38.96 51.24
CA ARG A 58 17.32 39.24 51.83
C ARG A 58 16.17 38.84 50.87
N VAL A 59 15.98 37.56 50.53
CA VAL A 59 14.65 36.97 50.17
C VAL A 59 14.70 35.45 50.41
N ALA A 60 14.90 35.00 51.66
CA ALA A 60 14.97 33.57 51.97
C ALA A 60 13.63 32.97 52.45
N GLY A 61 12.58 33.78 52.63
CA GLY A 61 11.27 33.30 53.10
C GLY A 61 10.31 32.84 51.99
N LEU A 62 10.39 33.42 50.79
CA LEU A 62 9.40 33.18 49.73
C LEU A 62 9.80 32.06 48.74
N ARG A 63 11.10 31.80 48.56
CA ARG A 63 11.60 30.74 47.67
C ARG A 63 11.39 29.32 48.22
N GLY A 64 11.35 29.16 49.55
CA GLY A 64 11.04 27.86 50.17
C GLY A 64 9.60 27.43 49.92
N LEU A 65 8.64 28.37 50.00
CA LEU A 65 7.22 28.07 49.75
C LEU A 65 6.96 27.82 48.26
N LEU A 66 7.59 28.58 47.36
CA LEU A 66 7.42 28.40 45.91
C LEU A 66 8.04 27.08 45.42
N VAL A 67 9.20 26.67 45.94
CA VAL A 67 9.82 25.38 45.59
C VAL A 67 9.01 24.21 46.13
N VAL A 68 8.37 24.35 47.30
CA VAL A 68 7.47 23.32 47.84
C VAL A 68 6.16 23.24 47.03
N VAL A 69 5.58 24.36 46.61
CA VAL A 69 4.38 24.38 45.75
C VAL A 69 4.68 23.87 44.34
N LEU A 70 5.84 24.21 43.75
CA LEU A 70 6.26 23.67 42.44
C LEU A 70 6.59 22.17 42.53
N ALA A 71 7.20 21.73 43.63
CA ALA A 71 7.43 20.30 43.88
C ALA A 71 6.11 19.55 44.12
N LEU A 72 5.12 20.16 44.78
CA LEU A 72 3.77 19.60 44.97
C LEU A 72 2.94 19.58 43.67
N MET A 73 3.18 20.50 42.73
CA MET A 73 2.54 20.47 41.40
C MET A 73 3.26 19.54 40.40
N MET A 74 4.54 19.23 40.63
CA MET A 74 5.31 18.22 39.90
C MET A 74 5.12 16.79 40.46
N LEU A 75 4.44 16.64 41.61
CA LEU A 75 3.87 15.36 41.99
C LEU A 75 2.77 15.07 40.98
N GLY A 76 3.11 14.21 40.00
CA GLY A 76 2.29 13.91 38.83
C GLY A 76 0.83 13.69 39.22
N GLN A 77 -0.08 14.30 38.44
CA GLN A 77 -1.49 14.02 38.59
C GLN A 77 -1.67 12.50 38.64
N PRO A 78 -2.40 11.97 39.64
CA PRO A 78 -2.66 10.55 39.69
C PRO A 78 -3.21 10.13 38.33
N ALA A 79 -2.56 9.14 37.70
CA ALA A 79 -2.98 8.64 36.40
C ALA A 79 -4.49 8.38 36.48
N ARG A 80 -5.26 9.11 35.68
CA ARG A 80 -6.71 8.90 35.65
C ARG A 80 -6.93 7.43 35.27
N PRO A 81 -7.81 6.71 35.99
CA PRO A 81 -8.10 5.32 35.64
C PRO A 81 -8.47 5.28 34.15
N GLN A 82 -7.70 4.50 33.39
CA GLN A 82 -7.89 4.38 31.96
C GLN A 82 -9.30 3.83 31.71
N GLN A 83 -10.10 4.54 30.92
CA GLN A 83 -11.44 4.08 30.59
C GLN A 83 -11.31 2.78 29.80
N MET A 84 -12.08 1.76 30.18
CA MET A 84 -12.09 0.46 29.51
C MET A 84 -13.40 0.32 28.72
N GLN A 85 -13.32 -0.26 27.51
CA GLN A 85 -14.46 -0.58 26.65
C GLN A 85 -14.69 -2.09 26.65
N GLN A 86 -15.93 -2.51 26.89
CA GLN A 86 -16.31 -3.92 26.93
C GLN A 86 -16.64 -4.44 25.53
N PHE A 87 -16.21 -5.68 25.27
CA PHE A 87 -16.51 -6.45 24.07
C PHE A 87 -16.99 -7.84 24.47
N ASP A 88 -17.97 -8.34 23.73
CA ASP A 88 -18.50 -9.70 23.90
C ASP A 88 -18.17 -10.52 22.66
N LEU A 89 -17.64 -11.73 22.88
CA LEU A 89 -17.31 -12.71 21.85
C LEU A 89 -17.81 -14.08 22.31
N ARG A 90 -19.09 -14.35 22.01
CA ARG A 90 -19.83 -15.54 22.44
C ARG A 90 -19.84 -15.69 23.97
N SER A 91 -19.25 -16.74 24.52
CA SER A 91 -19.19 -16.95 25.96
C SER A 91 -17.99 -16.25 26.63
N ALA A 92 -17.15 -15.58 25.85
CA ALA A 92 -16.11 -14.68 26.35
C ALA A 92 -16.64 -13.24 26.40
N SER A 93 -16.30 -12.51 27.45
CA SER A 93 -16.35 -11.06 27.45
C SER A 93 -15.02 -10.52 27.95
N PHE A 94 -14.56 -9.41 27.39
CA PHE A 94 -13.30 -8.81 27.78
C PHE A 94 -13.36 -7.30 27.67
N GLN A 95 -12.36 -6.63 28.23
CA GLN A 95 -12.26 -5.18 28.14
C GLN A 95 -10.94 -4.77 27.52
N VAL A 96 -11.00 -3.76 26.66
CA VAL A 96 -9.82 -3.16 26.00
C VAL A 96 -9.78 -1.69 26.38
N PRO A 97 -8.59 -1.08 26.59
CA PRO A 97 -8.52 0.34 26.88
C PRO A 97 -9.16 1.20 25.79
N ALA A 98 -9.93 2.20 26.20
CA ALA A 98 -10.58 3.13 25.30
C ALA A 98 -9.55 3.81 24.39
N GLY A 99 -9.81 3.81 23.09
CA GLY A 99 -8.95 4.38 22.07
C GLY A 99 -8.15 3.37 21.25
N TRP A 100 -8.16 2.08 21.63
CA TRP A 100 -7.67 1.03 20.74
C TRP A 100 -8.60 0.90 19.52
N THR A 101 -8.04 0.66 18.35
CA THR A 101 -8.78 0.54 17.09
C THR A 101 -8.94 -0.94 16.74
N ILE A 102 -10.15 -1.35 16.35
CA ILE A 102 -10.39 -2.69 15.80
C ILE A 102 -9.73 -2.75 14.41
N SER A 103 -8.73 -3.62 14.24
CA SER A 103 -8.04 -3.84 12.96
C SER A 103 -8.65 -4.96 12.14
N TYR A 104 -9.25 -5.95 12.80
CA TYR A 104 -9.95 -7.06 12.18
C TYR A 104 -11.09 -7.53 13.09
N GLN A 105 -12.17 -8.01 12.47
CA GLN A 105 -13.29 -8.60 13.18
C GLN A 105 -13.90 -9.70 12.30
N SER A 106 -14.12 -10.86 12.91
CA SER A 106 -14.91 -11.95 12.34
C SER A 106 -16.08 -12.26 13.26
N ARG A 107 -17.27 -12.38 12.70
CA ARG A 107 -18.52 -12.47 13.46
C ARG A 107 -18.51 -13.70 14.37
N ASP A 108 -18.70 -13.45 15.67
CA ASP A 108 -18.70 -14.46 16.73
C ASP A 108 -17.40 -15.28 16.84
N GLN A 109 -16.34 -14.93 16.08
CA GLN A 109 -15.09 -15.71 16.01
C GLN A 109 -13.89 -14.95 16.55
N GLU A 110 -13.68 -13.69 16.16
CA GLU A 110 -12.40 -13.00 16.40
C GLU A 110 -12.56 -11.47 16.45
N TYR A 111 -11.76 -10.86 17.32
CA TYR A 111 -11.45 -9.44 17.31
C TYR A 111 -9.95 -9.22 17.41
N ASP A 112 -9.44 -8.35 16.54
CA ASP A 112 -8.07 -7.83 16.62
C ASP A 112 -8.10 -6.34 16.90
N PHE A 113 -7.24 -5.90 17.81
CA PHE A 113 -7.11 -4.51 18.19
C PHE A 113 -5.67 -4.05 18.05
N ILE A 114 -5.49 -2.77 17.71
CA ILE A 114 -4.19 -2.09 17.72
C ILE A 114 -4.24 -0.94 18.73
N SER A 115 -3.25 -0.86 19.60
CA SER A 115 -3.12 0.23 20.56
C SER A 115 -2.90 1.57 19.84
N PRO A 116 -3.30 2.72 20.44
CA PRO A 116 -3.13 4.02 19.80
C PRO A 116 -1.69 4.31 19.35
N ASP A 117 -0.70 3.84 20.10
CA ASP A 117 0.73 4.01 19.80
C ASP A 117 1.30 2.94 18.85
N GLY A 118 0.49 1.99 18.40
CA GLY A 118 0.88 0.89 17.51
C GLY A 118 1.86 -0.12 18.14
N ARG A 119 2.15 0.00 19.44
CA ARG A 119 3.13 -0.87 20.14
C ARG A 119 2.57 -2.22 20.53
N PHE A 120 1.24 -2.33 20.64
CA PHE A 120 0.55 -3.54 21.06
C PHE A 120 -0.54 -3.91 20.08
N GLN A 121 -0.70 -5.22 19.85
CA GLN A 121 -1.88 -5.79 19.20
C GLN A 121 -2.50 -6.82 20.13
N LEU A 122 -3.83 -6.83 20.24
CA LEU A 122 -4.56 -7.82 21.01
C LEU A 122 -5.45 -8.62 20.07
N TRP A 123 -5.30 -9.94 20.05
CA TRP A 123 -6.19 -10.85 19.34
C TRP A 123 -6.99 -11.65 20.36
N ALA A 124 -8.31 -11.64 20.23
CA ALA A 124 -9.24 -12.41 21.05
C ALA A 124 -10.11 -13.26 20.13
N ARG A 125 -9.96 -14.58 20.17
CA ARG A 125 -10.62 -15.47 19.21
C ARG A 125 -10.98 -16.83 19.74
N TRP A 126 -12.05 -17.39 19.21
CA TRP A 126 -12.30 -18.82 19.27
C TRP A 126 -11.46 -19.50 18.18
N TRP A 127 -10.87 -20.63 18.50
CA TRP A 127 -9.96 -21.32 17.60
C TRP A 127 -10.18 -22.83 17.71
N PHE A 128 -10.24 -23.49 16.55
CA PHE A 128 -10.37 -24.94 16.50
C PHE A 128 -8.99 -25.58 16.75
N PRO A 129 -8.86 -26.55 17.66
CA PRO A 129 -7.57 -27.11 18.04
C PRO A 129 -7.01 -28.12 17.02
N ASP A 130 -6.80 -27.68 15.77
CA ASP A 130 -6.22 -28.50 14.70
C ASP A 130 -4.69 -28.61 14.76
N GLU A 131 -4.01 -27.63 15.36
CA GLU A 131 -2.56 -27.64 15.56
C GLU A 131 -2.14 -27.78 17.04
N PRO A 132 -0.98 -28.40 17.33
CA PRO A 132 -0.42 -28.35 18.67
C PRO A 132 0.02 -26.92 18.99
N LEU A 133 -0.43 -26.36 20.12
CA LEU A 133 -0.03 -25.01 20.57
C LEU A 133 1.42 -24.91 21.05
N LEU A 134 2.11 -26.05 21.19
CA LEU A 134 3.49 -26.16 21.69
C LEU A 134 4.36 -26.86 20.64
N ALA A 135 5.68 -26.82 20.84
CA ALA A 135 6.71 -27.42 19.97
C ALA A 135 7.12 -26.59 18.73
N PHE A 136 6.83 -25.30 18.71
CA PHE A 136 7.42 -24.36 17.75
C PHE A 136 8.76 -23.81 18.24
N GLU A 137 9.72 -23.60 17.32
CA GLU A 137 11.09 -23.13 17.59
C GLU A 137 11.14 -21.77 18.33
N GLY A 138 10.11 -20.93 18.16
CA GLY A 138 9.99 -19.63 18.82
C GLY A 138 9.40 -19.65 20.24
N THR A 139 9.06 -20.80 20.81
CA THR A 139 8.47 -20.89 22.16
C THR A 139 9.53 -20.70 23.24
N LEU A 140 9.46 -19.59 23.97
CA LEU A 140 10.42 -19.26 25.04
C LEU A 140 10.04 -19.87 26.39
N ALA A 141 8.75 -19.86 26.71
CA ALA A 141 8.23 -20.40 27.97
C ALA A 141 6.76 -20.80 27.82
N HIS A 142 6.30 -21.73 28.66
CA HIS A 142 4.88 -22.00 28.83
C HIS A 142 4.58 -22.43 30.28
N ALA A 143 3.36 -22.20 30.73
CA ALA A 143 2.87 -22.62 32.05
C ALA A 143 1.36 -22.87 32.00
N ILE A 144 0.86 -23.74 32.88
CA ILE A 144 -0.59 -23.88 33.09
C ILE A 144 -0.97 -22.97 34.26
N VAL A 145 -1.94 -22.09 34.05
CA VAL A 145 -2.42 -21.12 35.05
C VAL A 145 -3.93 -21.23 35.23
N PRO A 146 -4.45 -21.22 36.47
CA PRO A 146 -5.90 -21.18 36.70
C PRO A 146 -6.44 -19.77 36.43
N LEU A 147 -7.33 -19.62 35.46
CA LEU A 147 -7.95 -18.34 35.08
C LEU A 147 -9.42 -18.55 34.69
N ALA A 148 -10.29 -17.61 35.08
CA ALA A 148 -11.72 -17.65 34.77
C ALA A 148 -12.41 -18.98 35.17
N GLY A 149 -11.98 -19.58 36.29
CA GLY A 149 -12.52 -20.85 36.78
C GLY A 149 -12.07 -22.11 36.04
N GLN A 150 -11.14 -22.00 35.09
CA GLN A 150 -10.61 -23.12 34.29
C GLN A 150 -9.08 -23.06 34.16
N GLN A 151 -8.46 -24.12 33.64
CA GLN A 151 -7.02 -24.13 33.35
C GLN A 151 -6.77 -23.42 32.01
N ALA A 152 -5.77 -22.54 31.96
CA ALA A 152 -5.30 -21.89 30.75
C ALA A 152 -3.82 -22.20 30.52
N LEU A 153 -3.43 -22.50 29.29
CA LEU A 153 -2.05 -22.62 28.87
C LEU A 153 -1.52 -21.23 28.51
N TYR A 154 -0.66 -20.69 29.36
CA TYR A 154 0.10 -19.47 29.10
C TYR A 154 1.35 -19.80 28.29
N ILE A 155 1.57 -19.09 27.19
CA ILE A 155 2.68 -19.30 26.25
C ILE A 155 3.36 -17.95 26.00
N VAL A 156 4.68 -17.94 26.05
CA VAL A 156 5.51 -16.81 25.62
C VAL A 156 6.30 -17.27 24.41
N SER A 157 6.14 -16.59 23.29
CA SER A 157 6.91 -16.87 22.07
C SER A 157 7.50 -15.60 21.46
N GLU A 158 8.58 -15.76 20.71
CA GLU A 158 9.20 -14.72 19.88
C GLU A 158 9.42 -15.26 18.47
N ASN A 159 8.80 -14.62 17.49
CA ASN A 159 8.87 -14.97 16.07
C ASN A 159 9.44 -13.77 15.30
N GLY A 160 10.77 -13.73 15.14
CA GLY A 160 11.45 -12.61 14.50
C GLY A 160 11.39 -11.34 15.36
N PRO A 161 10.87 -10.20 14.85
CA PRO A 161 10.83 -8.94 15.61
C PRO A 161 9.68 -8.87 16.64
N GLU A 162 8.74 -9.81 16.63
CA GLU A 162 7.54 -9.79 17.46
C GLU A 162 7.61 -10.81 18.60
N ARG A 163 7.16 -10.37 19.79
CA ARG A 163 6.92 -11.21 20.96
C ARG A 163 5.41 -11.35 21.14
N MET A 164 4.96 -12.55 21.47
CA MET A 164 3.56 -12.86 21.78
C MET A 164 3.42 -13.45 23.18
N LEU A 165 2.48 -12.92 23.96
CA LEU A 165 1.99 -13.51 25.20
C LEU A 165 0.59 -14.07 24.95
N GLN A 166 0.45 -15.38 25.00
CA GLN A 166 -0.78 -16.08 24.63
C GLN A 166 -1.36 -16.83 25.83
N LEU A 167 -2.68 -16.78 25.97
CA LEU A 167 -3.45 -17.66 26.82
C LEU A 167 -4.38 -18.48 25.96
N ALA A 168 -4.23 -19.80 26.02
CA ALA A 168 -5.15 -20.75 25.41
C ALA A 168 -5.97 -21.44 26.49
N PHE A 169 -7.28 -21.46 26.34
CA PHE A 169 -8.21 -22.08 27.28
C PHE A 169 -8.71 -23.40 26.70
N PRO A 170 -8.12 -24.56 27.08
CA PRO A 170 -8.37 -25.83 26.38
C PRO A 170 -9.79 -26.38 26.54
N GLN A 171 -10.58 -25.81 27.46
CA GLN A 171 -11.98 -26.14 27.58
C GLN A 171 -12.72 -25.62 26.34
N LEU A 172 -13.16 -26.58 25.53
CA LEU A 172 -13.94 -26.28 24.34
C LEU A 172 -15.32 -25.73 24.72
N ASP A 173 -15.79 -24.77 23.95
CA ASP A 173 -17.13 -24.24 24.06
C ASP A 173 -18.19 -25.18 23.42
N ALA A 174 -19.44 -24.71 23.34
CA ALA A 174 -20.52 -25.46 22.70
C ALA A 174 -20.28 -25.72 21.20
N GLU A 175 -19.33 -25.04 20.58
CA GLU A 175 -18.95 -25.18 19.18
C GLU A 175 -17.68 -26.05 19.01
N GLY A 176 -17.08 -26.56 20.08
CA GLY A 176 -15.87 -27.38 20.00
C GLY A 176 -14.59 -26.57 19.81
N GLU A 177 -14.61 -25.27 20.12
CA GLU A 177 -13.47 -24.37 19.95
C GLU A 177 -12.90 -23.95 21.30
N GLN A 178 -11.58 -23.74 21.35
CA GLN A 178 -10.92 -23.16 22.51
C GLN A 178 -10.75 -21.65 22.34
N PHE A 179 -10.79 -20.91 23.44
CA PHE A 179 -10.56 -19.48 23.42
C PHE A 179 -9.06 -19.19 23.46
N LEU A 180 -8.59 -18.32 22.57
CA LEU A 180 -7.24 -17.77 22.54
C LEU A 180 -7.28 -16.27 22.82
N PHE A 181 -6.40 -15.81 23.71
CA PHE A 181 -6.21 -14.40 24.05
C PHE A 181 -4.73 -14.06 23.93
N GLN A 182 -4.36 -13.30 22.90
CA GLN A 182 -2.97 -13.13 22.45
C GLN A 182 -2.61 -11.64 22.44
N LEU A 183 -1.58 -11.24 23.18
CA LEU A 183 -1.02 -9.89 23.15
C LEU A 183 0.32 -9.92 22.42
N LEU A 184 0.46 -9.15 21.35
CA LEU A 184 1.64 -9.06 20.51
C LEU A 184 2.30 -7.69 20.69
N ALA A 185 3.63 -7.66 20.65
CA ALA A 185 4.40 -6.42 20.69
C ALA A 185 5.78 -6.59 20.04
N PRO A 186 6.39 -5.53 19.46
CA PRO A 186 7.77 -5.58 18.98
C PRO A 186 8.75 -5.83 20.14
N ALA A 187 9.42 -6.97 20.13
CA ALA A 187 10.27 -7.47 21.22
C ALA A 187 11.38 -6.47 21.60
N ALA A 188 11.88 -5.72 20.62
CA ALA A 188 12.93 -4.71 20.77
C ALA A 188 12.45 -3.39 21.39
N GLN A 189 11.15 -3.10 21.36
CA GLN A 189 10.59 -1.81 21.80
C GLN A 189 9.79 -1.91 23.11
N VAL A 190 9.27 -3.10 23.42
CA VAL A 190 8.47 -3.34 24.61
C VAL A 190 9.21 -4.30 25.54
N PRO A 191 9.73 -3.81 26.68
CA PRO A 191 10.28 -4.66 27.72
C PRO A 191 9.28 -5.72 28.18
N MET A 192 9.75 -6.92 28.50
CA MET A 192 8.88 -8.03 28.93
C MET A 192 7.96 -7.64 30.08
N ALA A 193 8.48 -6.90 31.08
CA ALA A 193 7.70 -6.47 32.23
C ALA A 193 6.53 -5.53 31.84
N GLU A 194 6.72 -4.66 30.86
CA GLU A 194 5.65 -3.80 30.34
C GLU A 194 4.61 -4.63 29.58
N HIS A 195 5.06 -5.58 28.76
CA HIS A 195 4.19 -6.47 28.00
C HIS A 195 3.30 -7.33 28.93
N GLN A 196 3.89 -7.87 30.00
CA GLN A 196 3.18 -8.65 31.03
C GLN A 196 2.21 -7.78 31.83
N ALA A 197 2.61 -6.57 32.25
CA ALA A 197 1.75 -5.67 33.00
C ALA A 197 0.49 -5.29 32.22
N LEU A 198 0.60 -5.07 30.91
CA LEU A 198 -0.56 -4.78 30.07
C LEU A 198 -1.46 -6.02 29.91
N LEU A 199 -0.89 -7.21 29.73
CA LEU A 199 -1.69 -8.43 29.70
C LEU A 199 -2.46 -8.62 31.02
N GLU A 200 -1.82 -8.43 32.17
CA GLU A 200 -2.47 -8.49 33.48
C GLU A 200 -3.63 -7.49 33.61
N GLN A 201 -3.44 -6.25 33.12
CA GLN A 201 -4.50 -5.26 33.07
C GLN A 201 -5.68 -5.73 32.20
N LEU A 202 -5.43 -6.26 31.01
CA LEU A 202 -6.47 -6.78 30.11
C LEU A 202 -7.22 -7.98 30.73
N LEU A 203 -6.50 -8.86 31.43
CA LEU A 203 -7.08 -10.01 32.13
C LEU A 203 -8.03 -9.62 33.26
N SER A 204 -7.87 -8.44 33.86
CA SER A 204 -8.82 -7.95 34.87
C SER A 204 -10.23 -7.74 34.30
N GLY A 205 -10.35 -7.52 33.00
CA GLY A 205 -11.63 -7.37 32.29
C GLY A 205 -12.12 -8.65 31.61
N LEU A 206 -11.34 -9.73 31.58
CA LEU A 206 -11.70 -10.98 30.91
C LEU A 206 -12.67 -11.81 31.76
N SER A 207 -13.69 -12.36 31.13
CA SER A 207 -14.55 -13.40 31.68
C SER A 207 -14.83 -14.48 30.62
N LEU A 208 -14.93 -15.72 31.07
CA LEU A 208 -15.27 -16.87 30.22
C LEU A 208 -16.40 -17.64 30.87
N ASN A 209 -17.46 -17.93 30.12
CA ASN A 209 -18.67 -18.59 30.60
C ASN A 209 -19.29 -17.88 31.83
N GLY A 210 -19.20 -16.55 31.88
CA GLY A 210 -19.67 -15.72 32.99
C GLY A 210 -18.80 -15.75 34.24
N LEU A 211 -17.68 -16.49 34.23
CA LEU A 211 -16.69 -16.49 35.30
C LEU A 211 -15.60 -15.47 34.97
N ALA A 212 -15.50 -14.41 35.76
CA ALA A 212 -14.43 -13.43 35.62
C ALA A 212 -13.07 -14.10 35.87
N ALA A 213 -12.05 -13.69 35.13
CA ALA A 213 -10.65 -14.05 35.38
C ALA A 213 -10.10 -13.43 36.69
N ALA A 214 -10.96 -12.79 37.49
CA ALA A 214 -10.69 -12.22 38.80
C ALA A 214 -10.17 -13.28 39.78
N GLY A 215 -8.84 -13.40 39.85
CA GLY A 215 -8.18 -14.39 40.69
C GLY A 215 -6.65 -14.35 40.71
N ALA A 216 -5.96 -13.39 40.08
CA ALA A 216 -4.57 -13.11 40.46
C ALA A 216 -4.61 -12.31 41.77
N PRO A 217 -4.20 -12.87 42.92
CA PRO A 217 -4.40 -12.23 44.22
C PRO A 217 -3.62 -10.91 44.29
N GLY A 218 -4.35 -9.80 44.23
CA GLY A 218 -3.88 -8.48 44.62
C GLY A 218 -3.51 -8.49 46.11
N GLY A 219 -2.28 -8.90 46.39
CA GLY A 219 -1.76 -9.08 47.74
C GLY A 219 -0.33 -9.61 47.77
N GLY A 220 0.60 -8.96 47.06
CA GLY A 220 2.04 -9.02 47.37
C GLY A 220 2.85 -10.24 46.89
N ALA A 221 2.26 -11.20 46.18
CA ALA A 221 3.01 -12.22 45.45
C ALA A 221 2.65 -12.11 43.97
N GLY A 222 3.48 -11.39 43.21
CA GLY A 222 3.39 -11.45 41.75
C GLY A 222 3.40 -12.92 41.31
N VAL A 223 2.76 -13.23 40.19
CA VAL A 223 3.02 -14.50 39.49
C VAL A 223 4.52 -14.48 39.25
N ALA A 224 5.28 -15.16 40.12
CA ALA A 224 6.72 -15.24 39.96
C ALA A 224 6.91 -15.76 38.53
N PRO A 225 7.72 -15.09 37.69
CA PRO A 225 7.99 -15.59 36.35
C PRO A 225 8.28 -17.08 36.51
N PRO A 226 7.62 -17.97 35.73
CA PRO A 226 7.86 -19.39 35.87
C PRO A 226 9.36 -19.58 35.89
N THR A 227 9.87 -20.15 36.99
CA THR A 227 11.29 -20.48 37.07
C THR A 227 11.58 -21.22 35.77
N PRO A 228 12.51 -20.75 34.92
CA PRO A 228 12.71 -21.33 33.60
C PRO A 228 12.77 -22.84 33.79
N PRO A 229 11.92 -23.63 33.10
CA PRO A 229 11.92 -25.07 33.29
C PRO A 229 13.36 -25.52 33.14
N GLN A 230 13.86 -26.32 34.09
CA GLN A 230 15.15 -26.96 33.90
C GLN A 230 15.14 -27.56 32.49
N PRO A 231 16.17 -27.30 31.66
CA PRO A 231 16.19 -27.74 30.28
C PRO A 231 15.81 -29.22 30.26
N VAL A 232 14.64 -29.50 29.69
CA VAL A 232 14.16 -30.87 29.55
C VAL A 232 15.22 -31.53 28.69
N ALA A 233 15.92 -32.52 29.26
CA ALA A 233 16.94 -33.25 28.53
C ALA A 233 16.36 -33.65 27.18
N PRO A 234 17.12 -33.50 26.07
CA PRO A 234 16.63 -33.89 24.75
C PRO A 234 16.06 -35.29 24.87
N VAL A 235 14.79 -35.45 24.50
CA VAL A 235 14.13 -36.75 24.47
C VAL A 235 14.99 -37.62 23.55
N VAL A 236 15.78 -38.50 24.15
CA VAL A 236 16.51 -39.52 23.41
C VAL A 236 15.43 -40.29 22.65
N PRO A 237 15.53 -40.41 21.31
CA PRO A 237 14.56 -41.19 20.56
C PRO A 237 14.55 -42.60 21.17
N VAL A 238 13.40 -42.99 21.72
CA VAL A 238 13.20 -44.35 22.22
C VAL A 238 13.49 -45.27 21.02
N PRO A 239 14.47 -46.19 21.12
CA PRO A 239 14.76 -47.10 20.03
C PRO A 239 13.49 -47.90 19.74
N GLN A 240 13.01 -47.81 18.50
CA GLN A 240 11.90 -48.65 18.05
C GLN A 240 12.25 -50.12 18.34
N PRO A 241 11.38 -50.87 19.04
CA PRO A 241 11.60 -52.29 19.23
C PRO A 241 11.51 -53.01 17.87
N PRO A 242 12.32 -54.05 17.64
CA PRO A 242 12.25 -54.83 16.41
C PRO A 242 10.87 -55.48 16.27
N PRO A 243 10.38 -55.69 15.04
CA PRO A 243 9.06 -56.25 14.81
C PRO A 243 9.03 -57.69 15.33
N ALA A 244 8.29 -57.92 16.41
CA ALA A 244 8.01 -59.25 16.93
C ALA A 244 6.69 -59.75 16.35
N ASP A 245 6.75 -60.98 15.84
CA ASP A 245 5.64 -61.76 15.35
C ASP A 245 4.47 -61.92 16.34
N GLN A 246 3.28 -61.88 15.77
CA GLN A 246 2.08 -62.66 16.10
C GLN A 246 1.30 -62.45 17.41
N HIS A 247 -0.02 -62.35 17.20
CA HIS A 247 -1.12 -62.87 18.03
C HIS A 247 -1.25 -62.38 19.48
N GLY A 248 -2.10 -61.36 19.68
CA GLY A 248 -2.66 -61.06 20.99
C GLY A 248 -3.65 -59.90 20.94
N SER A 249 -4.91 -60.18 21.28
CA SER A 249 -6.07 -59.30 21.20
C SER A 249 -5.88 -57.91 21.81
N ALA A 250 -6.10 -56.87 21.01
CA ALA A 250 -6.26 -55.49 21.45
C ALA A 250 -7.60 -54.93 20.93
N VAL A 251 -8.25 -54.13 21.79
CA VAL A 251 -9.49 -53.39 21.57
C VAL A 251 -9.38 -52.52 20.30
N PRO A 252 -10.40 -52.47 19.43
CA PRO A 252 -10.29 -51.78 18.15
C PRO A 252 -10.21 -50.26 18.36
N VAL A 253 -9.08 -49.68 17.97
CA VAL A 253 -8.97 -48.27 17.59
C VAL A 253 -9.81 -48.09 16.32
N PRO A 254 -10.66 -47.06 16.19
CA PRO A 254 -11.39 -46.82 14.95
C PRO A 254 -10.38 -46.55 13.83
N GLN A 255 -10.32 -47.47 12.85
CA GLN A 255 -9.59 -47.24 11.62
C GLN A 255 -10.16 -45.99 10.92
N PRO A 256 -9.33 -45.15 10.28
CA PRO A 256 -9.83 -44.14 9.36
C PRO A 256 -10.68 -44.87 8.31
N SER A 257 -11.94 -44.46 8.20
CA SER A 257 -12.88 -45.02 7.25
C SER A 257 -12.21 -45.17 5.89
N ALA A 258 -12.24 -46.39 5.36
CA ALA A 258 -11.81 -46.67 4.01
C ALA A 258 -12.41 -45.64 3.06
N ILE A 259 -11.58 -45.15 2.12
CA ILE A 259 -12.00 -44.36 0.95
C ILE A 259 -13.33 -44.95 0.48
N ALA A 260 -14.39 -44.14 0.54
CA ALA A 260 -15.70 -44.53 0.09
C ALA A 260 -15.57 -45.13 -1.33
N PRO A 261 -16.30 -46.21 -1.65
CA PRO A 261 -16.29 -46.75 -3.01
C PRO A 261 -16.58 -45.59 -4.00
N PRO A 262 -15.98 -45.61 -5.20
CA PRO A 262 -16.19 -44.56 -6.20
C PRO A 262 -17.69 -44.31 -6.31
N VAL A 263 -18.09 -43.06 -6.06
CA VAL A 263 -19.46 -42.60 -6.19
C VAL A 263 -19.93 -43.03 -7.57
N THR A 264 -20.96 -43.89 -7.61
CA THR A 264 -21.62 -44.27 -8.86
C THR A 264 -22.01 -42.96 -9.56
N VAL A 265 -21.45 -42.73 -10.76
CA VAL A 265 -21.72 -41.55 -11.59
C VAL A 265 -23.22 -41.26 -11.56
N ALA A 266 -23.61 -40.13 -10.96
CA ALA A 266 -24.99 -39.72 -10.90
C ALA A 266 -25.51 -39.59 -12.34
N GLN A 267 -26.68 -40.16 -12.63
CA GLN A 267 -27.31 -39.92 -13.93
C GLN A 267 -27.60 -38.42 -14.05
N PRO A 268 -27.38 -37.80 -15.23
CA PRO A 268 -27.74 -36.41 -15.45
C PRO A 268 -29.20 -36.18 -15.08
N LEU A 269 -29.49 -35.17 -14.27
CA LEU A 269 -30.86 -34.76 -14.00
C LEU A 269 -31.47 -34.25 -15.32
N GLU A 270 -32.26 -35.09 -15.99
CA GLU A 270 -33.09 -34.68 -17.14
C GLU A 270 -34.24 -33.81 -16.61
N GLY A 271 -34.02 -32.50 -16.51
CA GLY A 271 -34.98 -31.56 -15.91
C GLY A 271 -34.79 -30.11 -16.32
N THR A 272 -35.66 -29.24 -15.81
CA THR A 272 -35.59 -27.79 -15.98
C THR A 272 -34.22 -27.26 -15.51
N ARG A 273 -33.67 -26.29 -16.22
CA ARG A 273 -32.42 -25.62 -15.83
C ARG A 273 -32.74 -24.18 -15.42
N PHE A 274 -32.12 -23.73 -14.35
CA PHE A 274 -31.99 -22.30 -14.11
C PHE A 274 -31.07 -21.71 -15.18
N GLN A 275 -31.48 -20.61 -15.81
CA GLN A 275 -30.66 -19.82 -16.70
C GLN A 275 -30.53 -18.43 -16.10
N ASP A 276 -29.30 -17.94 -15.97
CA ASP A 276 -29.06 -16.53 -15.65
C ASP A 276 -29.76 -15.63 -16.68
N ALA A 277 -30.24 -14.46 -16.26
CA ALA A 277 -31.01 -13.55 -17.11
C ALA A 277 -30.26 -13.11 -18.38
N THR A 278 -28.92 -13.11 -18.35
CA THR A 278 -28.07 -12.78 -19.50
C THR A 278 -27.58 -14.02 -20.25
N GLY A 279 -27.94 -15.21 -19.79
CA GLY A 279 -27.40 -16.47 -20.30
C GLY A 279 -25.93 -16.68 -19.92
N ALA A 280 -25.40 -15.98 -18.90
CA ALA A 280 -24.00 -16.08 -18.50
C ALA A 280 -23.63 -17.47 -17.94
N PHE A 281 -24.59 -18.17 -17.33
CA PHE A 281 -24.44 -19.56 -16.90
C PHE A 281 -25.81 -20.24 -16.74
N SER A 282 -25.80 -21.57 -16.63
CA SER A 282 -26.98 -22.35 -16.29
C SER A 282 -26.67 -23.50 -15.33
N LEU A 283 -27.66 -23.88 -14.53
CA LEU A 283 -27.59 -24.96 -13.53
C LEU A 283 -28.81 -25.86 -13.64
N PRO A 284 -28.71 -27.18 -13.41
CA PRO A 284 -29.87 -28.01 -13.17
C PRO A 284 -30.71 -27.44 -12.03
N LEU A 285 -32.02 -27.33 -12.23
CA LEU A 285 -32.99 -26.89 -11.23
C LEU A 285 -33.93 -28.07 -10.95
N PRO A 286 -33.67 -28.88 -9.91
CA PRO A 286 -34.50 -30.03 -9.60
C PRO A 286 -35.94 -29.61 -9.29
N GLU A 287 -36.89 -30.53 -9.49
CA GLU A 287 -38.30 -30.27 -9.26
C GLU A 287 -38.55 -29.75 -7.83
N GLY A 288 -39.30 -28.66 -7.72
CA GLY A 288 -39.66 -28.02 -6.44
C GLY A 288 -38.59 -27.10 -5.85
N TRP A 289 -37.36 -27.06 -6.39
CA TRP A 289 -36.36 -26.09 -5.94
C TRP A 289 -36.73 -24.68 -6.38
N THR A 290 -36.38 -23.70 -5.55
CA THR A 290 -36.56 -22.27 -5.86
C THR A 290 -35.21 -21.64 -6.19
N SER A 291 -35.19 -20.63 -7.06
CA SER A 291 -33.97 -19.92 -7.43
C SER A 291 -34.11 -18.41 -7.27
N TYR A 292 -33.02 -17.76 -6.90
CA TYR A 292 -32.89 -16.31 -6.75
C TYR A 292 -31.61 -15.86 -7.44
N ALA A 293 -31.68 -14.82 -8.27
CA ALA A 293 -30.50 -14.24 -8.90
C ALA A 293 -30.17 -12.89 -8.27
N THR A 294 -28.89 -12.63 -8.05
CA THR A 294 -28.40 -11.33 -7.58
C THR A 294 -27.18 -10.93 -8.41
N GLU A 295 -27.04 -9.64 -8.65
CA GLU A 295 -25.91 -9.08 -9.37
C GLU A 295 -25.17 -8.10 -8.45
N ALA A 296 -23.85 -8.20 -8.46
CA ALA A 296 -22.94 -7.25 -7.84
C ALA A 296 -21.89 -6.85 -8.89
N ALA A 297 -21.12 -5.80 -8.61
CA ALA A 297 -20.07 -5.38 -9.52
C ALA A 297 -19.10 -6.55 -9.78
N GLY A 298 -18.86 -6.85 -11.05
CA GLY A 298 -18.01 -7.96 -11.49
C GLY A 298 -18.55 -9.37 -11.20
N LEU A 299 -19.77 -9.55 -10.67
CA LEU A 299 -20.21 -10.84 -10.14
C LEU A 299 -21.69 -11.09 -10.39
N ARG A 300 -22.01 -12.19 -11.09
CA ARG A 300 -23.38 -12.70 -11.25
C ARG A 300 -23.58 -13.89 -10.35
N GLN A 301 -24.66 -13.90 -9.57
CA GLN A 301 -24.91 -14.95 -8.60
C GLN A 301 -26.30 -15.55 -8.75
N ALA A 302 -26.41 -16.83 -8.46
CA ALA A 302 -27.68 -17.51 -8.29
C ALA A 302 -27.65 -18.38 -7.04
N VAL A 303 -28.72 -18.33 -6.25
CA VAL A 303 -28.95 -19.21 -5.11
C VAL A 303 -30.10 -20.14 -5.45
N LEU A 304 -29.86 -21.45 -5.45
CA LEU A 304 -30.88 -22.49 -5.52
C LEU A 304 -31.15 -23.03 -4.12
N LEU A 305 -32.42 -23.13 -3.74
CA LEU A 305 -32.84 -23.56 -2.41
C LEU A 305 -33.82 -24.73 -2.52
N SER A 306 -33.54 -25.80 -1.78
CA SER A 306 -34.42 -26.97 -1.71
C SER A 306 -35.81 -26.61 -1.17
N PRO A 307 -36.87 -27.38 -1.50
CA PRO A 307 -38.22 -27.13 -0.98
C PRO A 307 -38.29 -27.02 0.55
N GLY A 308 -37.50 -27.85 1.26
CA GLY A 308 -37.41 -27.86 2.72
C GLY A 308 -36.48 -26.79 3.30
N ARG A 309 -35.77 -26.03 2.45
CA ARG A 309 -34.68 -25.10 2.82
C ARG A 309 -33.55 -25.75 3.61
N ASP A 310 -33.40 -27.06 3.48
CA ASP A 310 -32.40 -27.87 4.14
C ASP A 310 -31.14 -28.10 3.29
N ALA A 311 -31.15 -27.65 2.04
CA ALA A 311 -29.97 -27.58 1.18
C ALA A 311 -29.97 -26.32 0.30
N LEU A 312 -28.78 -25.80 0.03
CA LEU A 312 -28.55 -24.60 -0.77
C LEU A 312 -27.40 -24.84 -1.75
N VAL A 313 -27.53 -24.26 -2.96
CA VAL A 313 -26.43 -24.09 -3.91
C VAL A 313 -26.29 -22.60 -4.21
N LEU A 314 -25.12 -22.02 -3.94
CA LEU A 314 -24.73 -20.72 -4.46
C LEU A 314 -23.82 -20.95 -5.66
N ALA A 315 -24.19 -20.39 -6.80
CA ALA A 315 -23.30 -20.26 -7.94
C ALA A 315 -22.96 -18.80 -8.14
N ALA A 316 -21.68 -18.50 -8.34
CA ALA A 316 -21.20 -17.18 -8.64
C ALA A 316 -20.27 -17.24 -9.85
N LEU A 317 -20.52 -16.38 -10.82
CA LEU A 317 -19.71 -16.21 -12.02
C LEU A 317 -19.06 -14.83 -11.94
N ALA A 318 -17.74 -14.80 -11.84
CA ALA A 318 -16.97 -13.57 -11.84
C ALA A 318 -16.64 -13.14 -13.27
N MET A 319 -16.74 -11.85 -13.50
CA MET A 319 -16.38 -11.17 -14.74
C MET A 319 -15.30 -10.14 -14.39
N PRO A 320 -14.41 -9.80 -15.33
CA PRO A 320 -13.46 -8.71 -15.10
C PRO A 320 -14.20 -7.42 -14.72
N GLU A 321 -13.69 -6.71 -13.72
CA GLU A 321 -14.29 -5.48 -13.22
C GLU A 321 -13.17 -4.44 -12.96
N GLY A 322 -13.10 -3.45 -13.83
CA GLY A 322 -11.99 -2.50 -13.82
C GLY A 322 -10.65 -3.17 -14.10
N SER A 323 -9.67 -2.99 -13.21
CA SER A 323 -8.35 -3.62 -13.27
C SER A 323 -8.33 -4.99 -12.60
N ARG A 324 -9.43 -5.38 -11.94
CA ARG A 324 -9.53 -6.68 -11.29
C ARG A 324 -9.89 -7.70 -12.37
N SER A 325 -9.05 -8.71 -12.54
CA SER A 325 -9.41 -9.87 -13.35
C SER A 325 -10.61 -10.59 -12.74
N ALA A 326 -11.32 -11.39 -13.54
CA ALA A 326 -12.40 -12.24 -13.01
C ALA A 326 -11.92 -13.12 -11.84
N ALA A 327 -10.67 -13.61 -11.91
CA ALA A 327 -10.02 -14.32 -10.81
C ALA A 327 -9.93 -13.49 -9.53
N GLN A 328 -9.49 -12.23 -9.61
CA GLN A 328 -9.37 -11.34 -8.45
C GLN A 328 -10.73 -10.99 -7.86
N VAL A 329 -11.74 -10.72 -8.70
CA VAL A 329 -13.12 -10.49 -8.25
C VAL A 329 -13.64 -11.73 -7.51
N LEU A 330 -13.36 -12.93 -8.03
CA LEU A 330 -13.74 -14.18 -7.39
C LEU A 330 -13.02 -14.39 -6.04
N GLU A 331 -11.72 -14.12 -5.97
CA GLU A 331 -10.91 -14.21 -4.74
C GLU A 331 -11.44 -13.25 -3.66
N ASP A 332 -11.72 -12.00 -4.02
CA ASP A 332 -12.33 -11.01 -3.12
C ASP A 332 -13.68 -11.53 -2.59
N PHE A 333 -14.50 -12.12 -3.46
CA PHE A 333 -15.80 -12.67 -3.08
C PHE A 333 -15.68 -13.88 -2.15
N VAL A 334 -14.74 -14.78 -2.41
CA VAL A 334 -14.46 -15.93 -1.52
C VAL A 334 -14.02 -15.46 -0.14
N ALA A 335 -13.17 -14.43 -0.06
CA ALA A 335 -12.75 -13.84 1.21
C ALA A 335 -13.95 -13.25 1.98
N LEU A 336 -14.85 -12.53 1.30
CA LEU A 336 -16.08 -12.03 1.91
C LEU A 336 -16.99 -13.17 2.39
N LEU A 337 -17.10 -14.25 1.61
CA LEU A 337 -17.92 -15.40 1.96
C LEU A 337 -17.42 -16.08 3.25
N TYR A 338 -16.10 -16.29 3.38
CA TYR A 338 -15.53 -16.85 4.61
C TYR A 338 -15.62 -15.89 5.81
N ARG A 339 -15.55 -14.58 5.58
CA ARG A 339 -15.67 -13.59 6.65
C ARG A 339 -17.10 -13.49 7.19
N ASP A 340 -18.08 -13.43 6.30
CA ASP A 340 -19.44 -12.98 6.66
C ASP A 340 -20.46 -14.13 6.71
N ALA A 341 -20.23 -15.21 5.95
CA ALA A 341 -21.21 -16.27 5.75
C ALA A 341 -20.78 -17.66 6.22
N LEU A 342 -19.51 -18.01 6.07
CA LEU A 342 -18.99 -19.36 6.29
C LEU A 342 -17.82 -19.35 7.28
N VAL A 343 -18.08 -19.70 8.54
CA VAL A 343 -17.02 -19.87 9.53
C VAL A 343 -16.63 -21.34 9.59
N ILE A 344 -15.52 -21.68 8.93
CA ILE A 344 -15.00 -23.05 8.84
C ILE A 344 -14.62 -23.58 10.22
N LYS A 345 -15.05 -24.81 10.52
CA LYS A 345 -14.79 -25.52 11.78
C LYS A 345 -13.89 -26.72 11.59
N SER A 346 -14.00 -27.42 10.47
CA SER A 346 -13.08 -28.50 10.08
C SER A 346 -13.02 -28.60 8.56
N ILE A 347 -11.88 -29.04 8.03
CA ILE A 347 -11.75 -29.49 6.64
C ILE A 347 -11.86 -31.01 6.65
N GLU A 348 -12.82 -31.52 5.88
CA GLU A 348 -13.18 -32.94 5.84
C GLU A 348 -12.53 -33.64 4.64
N ALA A 349 -12.43 -32.93 3.51
CA ALA A 349 -11.83 -33.44 2.28
C ALA A 349 -11.37 -32.31 1.37
N GLU A 350 -10.43 -32.64 0.49
CA GLU A 350 -9.96 -31.80 -0.59
C GLU A 350 -9.90 -32.65 -1.87
N ALA A 351 -10.42 -32.14 -2.99
CA ALA A 351 -10.43 -32.84 -4.27
C ALA A 351 -10.42 -31.87 -5.46
N TRP A 352 -10.28 -32.42 -6.67
CA TRP A 352 -10.21 -31.66 -7.92
C TRP A 352 -11.18 -32.19 -9.00
N PRO A 353 -12.51 -32.11 -8.79
CA PRO A 353 -13.49 -32.61 -9.76
C PRO A 353 -13.50 -31.83 -11.09
N GLN A 354 -13.88 -32.52 -12.17
CA GLN A 354 -14.12 -31.89 -13.47
C GLN A 354 -15.50 -31.23 -13.50
N ILE A 355 -15.54 -29.91 -13.60
CA ILE A 355 -16.78 -29.10 -13.71
C ILE A 355 -16.66 -28.22 -14.94
N ALA A 356 -17.65 -28.29 -15.83
CA ALA A 356 -17.67 -27.53 -17.07
C ALA A 356 -16.40 -27.70 -17.95
N GLY A 357 -15.78 -28.89 -17.91
CA GLY A 357 -14.54 -29.17 -18.64
C GLY A 357 -13.27 -28.60 -17.99
N HIS A 358 -13.35 -28.10 -16.76
CA HIS A 358 -12.22 -27.59 -16.00
C HIS A 358 -12.05 -28.34 -14.66
N GLU A 359 -10.82 -28.45 -14.18
CA GLU A 359 -10.47 -29.10 -12.91
C GLU A 359 -10.69 -28.13 -11.72
N ALA A 360 -11.84 -28.21 -11.04
CA ALA A 360 -12.23 -27.34 -9.95
C ALA A 360 -11.59 -27.70 -8.61
N HIS A 361 -10.98 -26.75 -7.90
CA HIS A 361 -10.49 -26.99 -6.54
C HIS A 361 -11.67 -27.05 -5.58
N MET A 362 -11.92 -28.21 -4.97
CA MET A 362 -13.02 -28.47 -4.05
C MET A 362 -12.48 -28.69 -2.64
N VAL A 363 -13.00 -27.91 -1.69
CA VAL A 363 -12.77 -28.13 -0.25
C VAL A 363 -14.11 -28.44 0.40
N GLU A 364 -14.21 -29.62 1.02
CA GLU A 364 -15.33 -29.96 1.90
C GLU A 364 -14.97 -29.60 3.33
N SER A 365 -15.89 -28.92 4.00
CA SER A 365 -15.74 -28.48 5.38
C SER A 365 -17.02 -28.67 6.17
N VAL A 366 -16.90 -28.74 7.49
CA VAL A 366 -18.00 -28.41 8.38
C VAL A 366 -17.87 -26.94 8.74
N ALA A 367 -18.91 -26.15 8.51
CA ALA A 367 -18.90 -24.72 8.78
C ALA A 367 -20.13 -24.30 9.58
N ARG A 368 -19.98 -23.23 10.37
CA ARG A 368 -21.13 -22.46 10.83
C ARG A 368 -21.61 -21.60 9.68
N VAL A 369 -22.90 -21.70 9.36
CA VAL A 369 -23.51 -21.08 8.18
C VAL A 369 -24.39 -19.92 8.63
N TYR A 370 -24.04 -18.71 8.19
CA TYR A 370 -24.89 -17.53 8.30
C TYR A 370 -25.67 -17.31 7.00
N ALA A 371 -26.51 -16.27 6.98
CA ALA A 371 -27.34 -16.00 5.82
C ALA A 371 -26.48 -15.62 4.59
N ILE A 372 -26.66 -16.35 3.48
CA ILE A 372 -26.04 -16.04 2.19
C ILE A 372 -27.10 -15.41 1.31
N ASN A 373 -26.85 -14.20 0.79
CA ASN A 373 -27.84 -13.43 0.02
C ASN A 373 -29.20 -13.33 0.70
N SER A 374 -29.19 -13.07 2.02
CA SER A 374 -30.37 -13.03 2.89
C SER A 374 -31.12 -14.36 3.08
N VAL A 375 -30.57 -15.49 2.62
CA VAL A 375 -31.11 -16.83 2.86
C VAL A 375 -30.43 -17.47 4.06
N ALA A 376 -31.16 -17.58 5.16
CA ALA A 376 -30.70 -18.31 6.36
C ALA A 376 -31.12 -19.78 6.30
N MET A 377 -30.17 -20.68 6.58
CA MET A 377 -30.43 -22.11 6.71
C MET A 377 -31.10 -22.42 8.07
N PRO A 378 -31.94 -23.47 8.18
CA PRO A 378 -32.62 -23.83 9.42
C PRO A 378 -31.69 -24.47 10.46
N TYR A 379 -30.43 -24.68 10.10
CA TYR A 379 -29.38 -25.19 10.96
C TYR A 379 -28.22 -24.18 11.04
N PRO A 380 -27.60 -23.99 12.21
CA PRO A 380 -26.46 -23.10 12.36
C PRO A 380 -25.17 -23.70 11.81
N ARG A 381 -25.10 -25.03 11.62
CA ARG A 381 -23.93 -25.76 11.12
C ARG A 381 -24.33 -26.59 9.92
N GLY A 382 -23.49 -26.61 8.89
CA GLY A 382 -23.69 -27.41 7.69
C GLY A 382 -22.39 -28.00 7.17
N ARG A 383 -22.50 -29.05 6.36
CA ARG A 383 -21.42 -29.49 5.48
C ARG A 383 -21.41 -28.58 4.26
N VAL A 384 -20.28 -27.98 3.99
CA VAL A 384 -20.09 -26.98 2.92
C VAL A 384 -19.00 -27.47 1.98
N GLN A 385 -19.32 -27.57 0.69
CA GLN A 385 -18.33 -27.84 -0.35
C GLN A 385 -18.16 -26.58 -1.18
N VAL A 386 -16.94 -26.05 -1.23
CA VAL A 386 -16.59 -24.86 -2.00
C VAL A 386 -15.76 -25.31 -3.19
N TYR A 387 -16.28 -25.09 -4.40
CA TYR A 387 -15.63 -25.40 -5.67
C TYR A 387 -15.19 -24.08 -6.30
N SER A 388 -13.88 -23.82 -6.34
CA SER A 388 -13.33 -22.56 -6.83
C SER A 388 -12.57 -22.76 -8.14
N MET A 389 -12.87 -21.92 -9.13
CA MET A 389 -12.18 -21.88 -10.41
C MET A 389 -11.83 -20.47 -10.87
N PRO A 390 -10.80 -19.84 -10.24
CA PRO A 390 -10.34 -18.52 -10.64
C PRO A 390 -9.73 -18.51 -12.05
N GLY A 391 -9.21 -19.64 -12.53
CA GLY A 391 -8.58 -19.76 -13.86
C GLY A 391 -9.53 -20.13 -15.00
N ALA A 392 -10.81 -20.35 -14.75
CA ALA A 392 -11.79 -20.60 -15.81
C ALA A 392 -12.14 -19.29 -16.54
N ASP A 393 -12.62 -19.38 -17.78
CA ASP A 393 -13.12 -18.24 -18.55
C ASP A 393 -14.56 -18.52 -18.99
N PRO A 394 -15.58 -17.94 -18.32
CA PRO A 394 -15.48 -17.06 -17.15
C PRO A 394 -15.12 -17.79 -15.84
N ALA A 395 -14.50 -17.08 -14.89
CA ALA A 395 -14.12 -17.62 -13.58
C ALA A 395 -15.38 -17.86 -12.73
N PHE A 396 -15.43 -18.94 -11.96
CA PHE A 396 -16.64 -19.30 -11.21
C PHE A 396 -16.36 -19.93 -9.85
N LEU A 397 -17.34 -19.79 -8.96
CA LEU A 397 -17.40 -20.40 -7.64
C LEU A 397 -18.75 -21.09 -7.49
N LEU A 398 -18.74 -22.34 -7.04
CA LEU A 398 -19.94 -23.06 -6.61
C LEU A 398 -19.80 -23.40 -5.14
N VAL A 399 -20.87 -23.23 -4.37
CA VAL A 399 -20.90 -23.55 -2.94
C VAL A 399 -22.15 -24.38 -2.68
N THR A 400 -21.99 -25.59 -2.19
CA THR A 400 -23.12 -26.40 -1.73
C THR A 400 -23.16 -26.40 -0.21
N ILE A 401 -24.36 -26.31 0.35
CA ILE A 401 -24.59 -26.34 1.80
C ILE A 401 -25.71 -27.34 2.08
N ARG A 402 -25.45 -28.24 3.03
CA ARG A 402 -26.44 -29.20 3.54
C ARG A 402 -26.29 -29.36 5.05
N GLY A 403 -27.33 -29.87 5.70
CA GLY A 403 -27.23 -30.25 7.12
C GLY A 403 -26.10 -31.28 7.33
N PRO A 404 -25.45 -31.33 8.52
CA PRO A 404 -24.35 -32.25 8.78
C PRO A 404 -24.78 -33.72 8.67
N GLU A 405 -26.04 -34.01 8.99
CA GLU A 405 -26.69 -35.33 8.91
C GLU A 405 -27.58 -35.47 7.67
N ALA A 406 -27.34 -34.66 6.64
CA ALA A 406 -28.10 -34.72 5.40
C ALA A 406 -28.00 -36.14 4.78
N PRO A 407 -29.13 -36.70 4.32
CA PRO A 407 -29.12 -38.04 3.75
C PRO A 407 -28.29 -38.09 2.44
N PRO A 408 -27.69 -39.25 2.08
CA PRO A 408 -26.77 -39.34 0.95
C PRO A 408 -27.36 -38.92 -0.41
N ASP A 409 -28.67 -39.06 -0.59
CA ASP A 409 -29.42 -38.62 -1.76
C ASP A 409 -29.44 -37.08 -1.93
N GLN A 410 -29.49 -36.32 -0.82
CA GLN A 410 -29.35 -34.88 -0.85
C GLN A 410 -27.94 -34.46 -1.28
N ALA A 411 -26.90 -35.15 -0.80
CA ALA A 411 -25.52 -34.92 -1.25
C ALA A 411 -25.35 -35.25 -2.74
N ALA A 412 -25.93 -36.36 -3.21
CA ALA A 412 -25.93 -36.74 -4.62
C ALA A 412 -26.67 -35.72 -5.50
N THR A 413 -27.78 -35.15 -5.02
CA THR A 413 -28.52 -34.09 -5.72
C THR A 413 -27.68 -32.83 -5.86
N LEU A 414 -27.00 -32.40 -4.79
CA LEU A 414 -26.11 -31.24 -4.81
C LEU A 414 -24.93 -31.43 -5.76
N ALA A 415 -24.31 -32.62 -5.74
CA ALA A 415 -23.25 -32.99 -6.68
C ALA A 415 -23.75 -32.94 -8.13
N ALA A 416 -24.94 -33.49 -8.42
CA ALA A 416 -25.52 -33.43 -9.76
C ALA A 416 -25.83 -32.00 -10.25
N ILE A 417 -26.23 -31.09 -9.35
CA ILE A 417 -26.40 -29.67 -9.70
C ILE A 417 -25.05 -29.04 -10.06
N VAL A 418 -24.02 -29.27 -9.24
CA VAL A 418 -22.66 -28.75 -9.43
C VAL A 418 -22.03 -29.28 -10.72
N GLU A 419 -22.07 -30.58 -10.95
CA GLU A 419 -21.54 -31.24 -12.16
C GLU A 419 -22.29 -30.80 -13.43
N GLY A 420 -23.58 -30.46 -13.28
CA GLY A 420 -24.39 -29.94 -14.37
C GLY A 420 -24.21 -28.45 -14.64
N PHE A 421 -23.36 -27.73 -13.90
CA PHE A 421 -23.07 -26.31 -14.14
C PHE A 421 -22.44 -26.11 -15.52
N VAL A 422 -22.96 -25.14 -16.27
CA VAL A 422 -22.43 -24.75 -17.58
C VAL A 422 -22.21 -23.23 -17.60
N PRO A 423 -20.96 -22.76 -17.62
CA PRO A 423 -20.63 -21.36 -17.86
C PRO A 423 -20.77 -21.01 -19.35
N GLY A 424 -21.07 -19.75 -19.63
CA GLY A 424 -21.17 -19.20 -20.97
C GLY A 424 -22.57 -19.22 -21.59
N THR A 425 -22.69 -18.54 -22.73
CA THR A 425 -23.92 -18.44 -23.53
C THR A 425 -24.22 -19.78 -24.21
N ALA A 426 -24.82 -20.73 -23.50
CA ALA A 426 -25.36 -21.92 -24.13
C ALA A 426 -26.37 -21.53 -25.23
N ALA A 427 -26.25 -22.22 -26.36
CA ALA A 427 -26.93 -21.99 -27.64
C ALA A 427 -28.36 -21.44 -27.55
N ALA A 428 -28.62 -20.41 -28.37
CA ALA A 428 -29.93 -19.85 -28.74
C ALA A 428 -31.13 -20.56 -28.09
N ALA A 429 -31.47 -20.15 -26.87
CA ALA A 429 -32.72 -20.53 -26.25
C ALA A 429 -33.85 -20.03 -27.15
N THR A 430 -34.78 -20.93 -27.49
CA THR A 430 -36.03 -20.56 -28.14
C THR A 430 -36.72 -19.58 -27.20
N ALA A 431 -36.87 -18.32 -27.63
CA ALA A 431 -37.48 -17.27 -26.83
C ALA A 431 -38.81 -17.76 -26.27
N ILE A 432 -38.91 -17.87 -24.94
CA ILE A 432 -40.20 -17.97 -24.27
C ILE A 432 -40.93 -16.67 -24.62
N PRO A 433 -42.16 -16.73 -25.15
CA PRO A 433 -42.87 -15.52 -25.58
C PRO A 433 -42.99 -14.54 -24.43
N SER A 434 -42.29 -13.42 -24.55
CA SER A 434 -42.48 -12.25 -23.71
C SER A 434 -43.93 -11.79 -23.87
N PHE A 435 -44.67 -11.69 -22.76
CA PHE A 435 -45.94 -10.98 -22.76
C PHE A 435 -45.69 -9.54 -23.25
N PRO A 436 -46.43 -9.06 -24.27
CA PRO A 436 -46.26 -7.70 -24.74
C PRO A 436 -46.70 -6.74 -23.64
N VAL A 437 -45.74 -6.02 -23.04
CA VAL A 437 -46.06 -4.79 -22.32
C VAL A 437 -46.30 -3.74 -23.41
N THR A 438 -47.57 -3.52 -23.73
CA THR A 438 -47.99 -2.41 -24.60
C THR A 438 -47.63 -1.11 -23.91
N ALA A 439 -46.49 -0.53 -24.26
CA ALA A 439 -46.22 0.87 -23.99
C ALA A 439 -47.25 1.69 -24.78
N MET A 440 -48.14 2.37 -24.06
CA MET A 440 -49.01 3.37 -24.67
C MET A 440 -48.14 4.49 -25.21
N LEU A 441 -47.95 4.53 -26.53
CA LEU A 441 -47.53 5.74 -27.24
C LEU A 441 -48.61 6.80 -26.97
N VAL A 442 -48.25 7.84 -26.22
CA VAL A 442 -49.03 9.07 -26.19
C VAL A 442 -48.71 9.82 -27.48
N ASP A 443 -49.75 10.16 -28.24
CA ASP A 443 -49.63 10.91 -29.50
C ASP A 443 -48.81 12.20 -29.28
N ALA A 444 -47.70 12.29 -30.02
CA ALA A 444 -46.87 13.47 -30.04
C ALA A 444 -47.61 14.63 -30.72
N VAL A 445 -47.84 15.69 -29.95
CA VAL A 445 -48.27 17.01 -30.46
C VAL A 445 -47.24 17.48 -31.51
N PRO A 446 -47.66 18.06 -32.64
CA PRO A 446 -46.73 18.53 -33.67
C PRO A 446 -45.87 19.68 -33.13
N VAL A 447 -44.63 19.38 -32.78
CA VAL A 447 -43.63 20.36 -32.36
C VAL A 447 -43.09 21.07 -33.60
N SER A 448 -43.24 22.40 -33.63
CA SER A 448 -42.62 23.27 -34.64
C SER A 448 -41.11 23.07 -34.65
N ALA A 449 -40.48 23.16 -35.83
CA ALA A 449 -39.05 22.95 -36.01
C ALA A 449 -38.23 23.66 -34.91
N PRO A 450 -37.39 22.94 -34.16
CA PRO A 450 -36.65 23.53 -33.06
C PRO A 450 -35.72 24.63 -33.58
N PRO A 451 -35.58 25.75 -32.84
CA PRO A 451 -34.58 26.77 -33.17
C PRO A 451 -33.19 26.11 -33.23
N ALA A 452 -32.36 26.55 -34.18
CA ALA A 452 -31.00 26.05 -34.33
C ALA A 452 -30.25 26.21 -33.00
N ALA A 453 -29.79 25.10 -32.44
CA ALA A 453 -29.15 25.10 -31.14
C ALA A 453 -27.85 25.91 -31.19
N THR A 454 -27.62 26.75 -30.17
CA THR A 454 -26.39 27.53 -30.09
C THR A 454 -25.23 26.56 -29.80
N PRO A 455 -24.15 26.55 -30.60
CA PRO A 455 -23.02 25.67 -30.36
C PRO A 455 -22.47 25.84 -28.93
N GLY A 456 -22.29 24.73 -28.22
CA GLY A 456 -21.76 24.72 -26.85
C GLY A 456 -22.79 24.94 -25.73
N VAL A 457 -24.06 25.20 -26.05
CA VAL A 457 -25.13 25.27 -25.06
C VAL A 457 -25.95 23.98 -25.12
N LEU A 458 -25.81 23.13 -24.10
CA LEU A 458 -26.57 21.89 -23.98
C LEU A 458 -27.95 22.14 -23.37
N PHE A 459 -28.02 23.02 -22.36
CA PHE A 459 -29.27 23.48 -21.76
C PHE A 459 -29.11 24.93 -21.28
N ASP A 460 -30.06 25.80 -21.62
CA ASP A 460 -29.99 27.24 -21.35
C ASP A 460 -30.86 27.69 -20.15
N GLY A 461 -31.48 26.75 -19.44
CA GLY A 461 -32.42 27.05 -18.36
C GLY A 461 -33.84 27.38 -18.81
N ARG A 462 -34.10 27.51 -20.12
CA ARG A 462 -35.34 28.12 -20.65
C ARG A 462 -36.12 27.24 -21.61
N SER A 463 -35.49 26.20 -22.19
CA SER A 463 -36.17 25.28 -23.11
C SER A 463 -35.66 23.85 -22.96
N LEU A 464 -36.58 22.89 -23.06
CA LEU A 464 -36.25 21.45 -23.19
C LEU A 464 -36.21 20.99 -24.66
N ALA A 465 -36.35 21.90 -25.62
CA ALA A 465 -36.36 21.55 -27.04
C ALA A 465 -35.01 20.94 -27.47
N GLY A 466 -35.05 19.76 -28.09
CA GLY A 466 -33.85 19.04 -28.52
C GLY A 466 -33.18 18.19 -27.41
N LEU A 467 -33.77 18.16 -26.21
CA LEU A 467 -33.39 17.27 -25.12
C LEU A 467 -34.32 16.07 -25.06
N HIS A 468 -33.80 14.93 -24.59
CA HIS A 468 -34.58 13.72 -24.35
C HIS A 468 -34.89 13.61 -22.85
N PRO A 469 -36.14 13.82 -22.41
CA PRO A 469 -36.51 13.68 -21.00
C PRO A 469 -36.30 12.25 -20.49
N LEU A 470 -35.86 12.12 -19.24
CA LEU A 470 -35.56 10.86 -18.57
C LEU A 470 -36.35 10.73 -17.27
N ALA A 471 -36.96 9.57 -17.08
CA ALA A 471 -37.60 9.16 -15.83
C ALA A 471 -37.25 7.70 -15.54
N LEU A 472 -36.54 7.45 -14.45
CA LEU A 472 -36.00 6.15 -14.09
C LEU A 472 -36.35 5.79 -12.64
N SER A 473 -36.38 4.49 -12.35
CA SER A 473 -36.40 3.94 -10.98
C SER A 473 -37.50 4.51 -10.05
N GLY A 474 -38.68 4.81 -10.62
CA GLY A 474 -39.87 5.27 -9.88
C GLY A 474 -40.24 6.74 -10.07
N ALA A 475 -39.45 7.49 -10.84
CA ALA A 475 -39.79 8.86 -11.24
C ALA A 475 -40.83 8.92 -12.37
N ASP A 476 -41.50 10.06 -12.50
CA ASP A 476 -42.32 10.46 -13.64
C ASP A 476 -41.92 11.88 -14.04
N PHE A 477 -41.22 12.05 -15.17
CA PHE A 477 -40.67 13.35 -15.58
C PHE A 477 -41.76 14.43 -15.73
N ALA A 478 -42.95 14.08 -16.22
CA ALA A 478 -44.02 15.06 -16.43
C ALA A 478 -44.61 15.57 -15.10
N GLN A 479 -44.49 14.79 -14.03
CA GLN A 479 -44.97 15.16 -12.69
C GLN A 479 -43.86 15.75 -11.82
N ASP A 480 -42.65 15.23 -11.95
CA ASP A 480 -41.53 15.55 -11.05
C ASP A 480 -40.67 16.71 -11.57
N ALA A 481 -40.79 17.09 -12.85
CA ALA A 481 -40.00 18.17 -13.45
C ALA A 481 -40.86 19.31 -14.01
N GLU A 482 -40.46 20.54 -13.72
CA GLU A 482 -41.11 21.78 -14.16
C GLU A 482 -40.06 22.78 -14.66
N LEU A 483 -40.27 23.33 -15.85
CA LEU A 483 -39.43 24.41 -16.37
C LEU A 483 -39.95 25.77 -15.87
N THR A 484 -39.14 26.46 -15.09
CA THR A 484 -39.46 27.74 -14.45
C THR A 484 -38.58 28.88 -15.00
N PRO A 485 -38.88 30.16 -14.70
CA PRO A 485 -37.98 31.26 -15.07
C PRO A 485 -36.56 31.14 -14.47
N ASP A 486 -36.43 30.41 -13.36
CA ASP A 486 -35.17 30.20 -12.63
C ASP A 486 -34.41 28.96 -13.12
N GLY A 487 -34.97 28.16 -14.03
CA GLY A 487 -34.36 26.94 -14.56
C GLY A 487 -35.27 25.72 -14.55
N LEU A 488 -34.70 24.54 -14.84
CA LEU A 488 -35.39 23.25 -14.70
C LEU A 488 -35.41 22.85 -13.22
N ARG A 489 -36.60 22.83 -12.64
CA ARG A 489 -36.86 22.34 -11.31
C ARG A 489 -37.25 20.88 -11.35
N ILE A 490 -36.57 20.04 -10.57
CA ILE A 490 -36.94 18.63 -10.36
C ILE A 490 -37.14 18.43 -8.86
N THR A 491 -38.21 17.76 -8.44
CA THR A 491 -38.50 17.53 -7.02
C THR A 491 -39.08 16.14 -6.80
N PHE A 492 -38.50 15.42 -5.84
CA PHE A 492 -39.06 14.16 -5.35
C PHE A 492 -39.57 14.34 -3.92
N ALA A 493 -40.78 13.83 -3.67
CA ALA A 493 -41.28 13.65 -2.32
C ALA A 493 -40.75 12.35 -1.70
N ASP A 494 -40.89 12.21 -0.39
CA ASP A 494 -40.57 10.95 0.29
C ASP A 494 -41.37 9.77 -0.29
N GLY A 495 -40.81 8.57 -0.22
CA GLY A 495 -41.48 7.35 -0.65
C GLY A 495 -41.37 7.02 -2.15
N ARG A 496 -40.56 7.76 -2.92
CA ARG A 496 -40.37 7.56 -4.38
C ARG A 496 -39.27 6.55 -4.74
N GLY A 497 -38.89 5.65 -3.83
CA GLY A 497 -37.92 4.59 -4.12
C GLY A 497 -36.52 5.13 -4.43
N TRP A 498 -35.95 4.74 -5.56
CA TRP A 498 -34.65 5.21 -6.07
C TRP A 498 -34.85 6.17 -7.25
N ALA A 499 -35.87 7.04 -7.19
CA ALA A 499 -36.25 7.90 -8.29
C ALA A 499 -35.08 8.70 -8.87
N LYS A 500 -35.01 8.74 -10.21
CA LYS A 500 -34.10 9.60 -10.98
C LYS A 500 -34.85 10.25 -12.13
N ALA A 501 -34.65 11.55 -12.33
CA ALA A 501 -35.29 12.29 -13.41
C ALA A 501 -34.38 13.40 -13.92
N GLY A 502 -34.49 13.72 -15.21
CA GLY A 502 -33.68 14.74 -15.85
C GLY A 502 -33.74 14.62 -17.37
N PHE A 503 -32.62 14.84 -18.06
CA PHE A 503 -32.59 14.76 -19.52
C PHE A 503 -31.24 14.28 -20.07
N ALA A 504 -31.25 13.82 -21.31
CA ALA A 504 -30.07 13.60 -22.14
C ALA A 504 -30.00 14.63 -23.28
N ALA A 505 -28.82 15.22 -23.48
CA ALA A 505 -28.52 16.14 -24.58
C ALA A 505 -28.13 15.39 -25.87
N SER A 506 -29.01 14.52 -26.37
CA SER A 506 -28.73 13.62 -27.50
C SER A 506 -28.59 14.32 -28.86
N SER A 507 -29.08 15.55 -28.99
CA SER A 507 -28.96 16.35 -30.23
C SER A 507 -27.58 16.99 -30.45
N GLN A 508 -26.73 17.02 -29.41
CA GLN A 508 -25.37 17.55 -29.46
C GLN A 508 -24.39 16.60 -28.77
N PRO A 509 -24.06 15.45 -29.39
CA PRO A 509 -23.00 14.60 -28.84
C PRO A 509 -21.69 15.39 -28.82
N ILE A 510 -20.94 15.25 -27.72
CA ILE A 510 -19.60 15.82 -27.58
C ILE A 510 -18.57 14.74 -27.87
N THR A 511 -17.36 15.13 -28.24
CA THR A 511 -16.23 14.21 -28.39
C THR A 511 -15.21 14.44 -27.29
N MET A 512 -14.46 13.37 -26.98
CA MET A 512 -13.25 13.49 -26.16
C MET A 512 -12.31 14.53 -26.77
N PRO A 513 -11.57 15.28 -25.93
CA PRO A 513 -10.74 16.38 -26.39
C PRO A 513 -9.54 15.90 -27.22
N ALA A 514 -9.14 16.69 -28.21
CA ALA A 514 -7.93 16.45 -28.99
C ALA A 514 -6.66 16.73 -28.16
N PRO A 515 -5.48 16.20 -28.53
CA PRO A 515 -4.22 16.52 -27.86
C PRO A 515 -3.99 18.03 -27.72
N GLY A 516 -3.61 18.49 -26.53
CA GLY A 516 -3.40 19.91 -26.21
C GLY A 516 -4.68 20.73 -25.98
N ARG A 517 -5.84 20.10 -26.05
CA ARG A 517 -7.15 20.72 -25.77
C ARG A 517 -7.81 19.98 -24.61
N GLN A 518 -8.66 20.67 -23.86
CA GLN A 518 -9.53 20.06 -22.84
C GLN A 518 -10.97 20.45 -23.10
N ARG A 519 -11.91 19.59 -22.69
CA ARG A 519 -13.34 19.86 -22.73
C ARG A 519 -13.78 20.28 -21.33
N ARG A 520 -14.43 21.44 -21.22
CA ARG A 520 -15.05 21.90 -19.98
C ARG A 520 -16.56 21.76 -20.09
N LEU A 521 -17.17 21.03 -19.18
CA LEU A 521 -18.62 21.02 -18.97
C LEU A 521 -18.93 21.86 -17.75
N THR A 522 -19.76 22.89 -17.92
CA THR A 522 -20.10 23.81 -16.84
C THR A 522 -21.58 23.66 -16.50
N ALA A 523 -21.87 23.22 -15.28
CA ALA A 523 -23.22 23.15 -14.75
C ALA A 523 -23.46 24.34 -13.81
N SER A 524 -24.53 25.09 -14.08
CA SER A 524 -24.99 26.19 -13.23
C SER A 524 -26.28 25.78 -12.52
N LEU A 525 -26.35 25.96 -11.19
CA LEU A 525 -27.52 25.58 -10.39
C LEU A 525 -27.77 26.57 -9.23
N ASP A 526 -28.99 26.58 -8.72
CA ASP A 526 -29.29 27.28 -7.46
C ASP A 526 -28.98 26.33 -6.28
N GLY A 527 -27.85 26.56 -5.62
CA GLY A 527 -27.36 25.73 -4.52
C GLY A 527 -28.23 25.79 -3.28
N ALA A 528 -28.88 26.93 -3.01
CA ALA A 528 -29.83 27.06 -1.91
C ALA A 528 -31.07 26.19 -2.11
N ASN A 529 -31.45 25.97 -3.38
CA ASN A 529 -32.62 25.22 -3.77
C ASN A 529 -32.35 23.86 -4.39
N SER A 530 -31.11 23.37 -4.30
CA SER A 530 -30.72 22.05 -4.79
C SER A 530 -30.12 21.22 -3.66
N ALA A 531 -30.37 19.92 -3.69
CA ALA A 531 -29.81 18.92 -2.78
C ALA A 531 -28.95 17.88 -3.52
N GLY A 532 -28.95 17.89 -4.85
CA GLY A 532 -28.01 17.08 -5.63
C GLY A 532 -28.07 17.36 -7.13
N LEU A 533 -27.06 16.89 -7.84
CA LEU A 533 -26.94 16.90 -9.30
C LEU A 533 -26.11 15.70 -9.71
N THR A 534 -26.56 14.95 -10.71
CA THR A 534 -25.78 13.91 -11.37
C THR A 534 -25.53 14.31 -12.82
N LEU A 535 -24.27 14.31 -13.24
CA LEU A 535 -23.85 14.44 -14.63
C LEU A 535 -23.27 13.10 -15.09
N ALA A 536 -23.65 12.61 -16.27
CA ALA A 536 -23.06 11.39 -16.82
C ALA A 536 -22.72 11.54 -18.32
N LEU A 537 -21.61 10.93 -18.74
CA LEU A 537 -21.24 10.76 -20.14
C LEU A 537 -21.55 9.34 -20.57
N MET A 538 -22.45 9.22 -21.54
CA MET A 538 -22.96 7.95 -22.03
C MET A 538 -22.66 7.78 -23.51
N PRO A 539 -22.49 6.55 -24.00
CA PRO A 539 -22.59 6.26 -25.42
C PRO A 539 -23.97 6.73 -25.97
N PRO A 540 -24.07 7.24 -27.20
CA PRO A 540 -25.33 7.79 -27.74
C PRO A 540 -26.47 6.78 -27.78
N GLU A 541 -26.17 5.51 -28.04
CA GLU A 541 -27.13 4.41 -28.03
C GLU A 541 -27.67 4.09 -26.62
N GLN A 542 -27.00 4.57 -25.57
CA GLN A 542 -27.39 4.42 -24.18
C GLN A 542 -27.89 5.73 -23.55
N ALA A 543 -28.21 6.74 -24.38
CA ALA A 543 -28.68 8.05 -23.92
C ALA A 543 -29.92 7.99 -23.00
N GLY A 544 -30.74 6.94 -23.13
CA GLY A 544 -31.93 6.71 -22.31
C GLY A 544 -31.75 5.75 -21.13
N ALA A 545 -30.57 5.15 -20.98
CA ALA A 545 -30.31 4.18 -19.93
C ALA A 545 -30.06 4.85 -18.57
N ASP A 546 -30.24 4.09 -17.49
CA ASP A 546 -29.77 4.49 -16.17
C ASP A 546 -28.24 4.52 -16.17
N PRO A 547 -27.57 5.63 -15.79
CA PRO A 547 -26.12 5.71 -15.85
C PRO A 547 -25.40 4.75 -14.88
N ASP A 548 -26.07 4.21 -13.87
CA ASP A 548 -25.44 3.30 -12.91
C ASP A 548 -24.93 2.03 -13.62
N GLY A 549 -23.61 1.82 -13.63
CA GLY A 549 -22.96 0.64 -14.20
C GLY A 549 -22.64 0.69 -15.70
N VAL A 550 -23.03 1.75 -16.42
CA VAL A 550 -22.87 1.83 -17.89
C VAL A 550 -22.30 3.14 -18.42
N HIS A 551 -21.98 4.09 -17.53
CA HIS A 551 -21.36 5.36 -17.90
C HIS A 551 -19.87 5.24 -18.23
N LEU A 552 -19.39 6.11 -19.11
CA LEU A 552 -17.94 6.36 -19.24
C LEU A 552 -17.45 7.23 -18.08
N MET A 553 -18.26 8.20 -17.67
CA MET A 553 -18.00 9.08 -16.54
C MET A 553 -19.32 9.43 -15.87
N GLN A 554 -19.35 9.43 -14.54
CA GLN A 554 -20.45 9.93 -13.74
C GLN A 554 -19.91 10.83 -12.64
N VAL A 555 -20.55 11.97 -12.43
CA VAL A 555 -20.26 12.89 -11.32
C VAL A 555 -21.56 13.11 -10.57
N GLN A 556 -21.56 12.77 -9.28
CA GLN A 556 -22.70 12.94 -8.40
C GLN A 556 -22.35 13.94 -7.30
N PHE A 557 -23.09 15.05 -7.25
CA PHE A 557 -23.06 16.03 -6.17
C PHE A 557 -24.26 15.78 -5.25
N VAL A 558 -24.02 15.72 -3.94
CA VAL A 558 -25.06 15.51 -2.91
C VAL A 558 -24.85 16.47 -1.76
N HIS A 559 -25.90 17.15 -1.33
CA HIS A 559 -25.91 17.94 -0.10
C HIS A 559 -26.19 17.03 1.10
N GLN A 560 -25.24 16.91 2.02
CA GLN A 560 -25.33 16.06 3.21
C GLN A 560 -25.98 16.76 4.42
N GLY A 561 -26.45 18.01 4.26
CA GLY A 561 -26.87 18.88 5.37
C GLY A 561 -25.74 19.73 5.92
N ASP A 562 -26.07 20.66 6.83
CA ASP A 562 -25.12 21.58 7.51
C ASP A 562 -24.18 22.37 6.59
N GLY A 563 -24.59 22.60 5.33
CA GLY A 563 -23.75 23.26 4.33
C GLY A 563 -22.59 22.40 3.83
N VAL A 564 -22.66 21.08 3.96
CA VAL A 564 -21.65 20.13 3.47
C VAL A 564 -22.14 19.42 2.23
N GLY A 565 -21.38 19.53 1.15
CA GLY A 565 -21.52 18.75 -0.07
C GLY A 565 -20.60 17.54 -0.09
N LYS A 566 -21.02 16.48 -0.78
CA LYS A 566 -20.20 15.36 -1.23
C LYS A 566 -20.20 15.35 -2.76
N VAL A 567 -19.04 15.17 -3.36
CA VAL A 567 -18.90 14.81 -4.78
C VAL A 567 -18.37 13.39 -4.88
N THR A 568 -18.95 12.62 -5.79
CA THR A 568 -18.48 11.30 -6.20
C THR A 568 -18.22 11.34 -7.70
N LEU A 569 -16.98 11.14 -8.12
CA LEU A 569 -16.58 10.97 -9.53
C LEU A 569 -16.32 9.49 -9.77
N SER A 570 -17.01 8.90 -10.74
CA SER A 570 -16.87 7.50 -11.14
C SER A 570 -16.54 7.39 -12.62
N LEU A 571 -15.67 6.46 -13.00
CA LEU A 571 -15.28 6.16 -14.39
C LEU A 571 -15.53 4.69 -14.71
N ASP A 572 -15.63 4.37 -16.00
CA ASP A 572 -15.70 3.00 -16.54
C ASP A 572 -16.77 2.13 -15.85
N GLY A 573 -17.99 2.65 -15.75
CA GLY A 573 -19.12 1.96 -15.12
C GLY A 573 -19.01 1.86 -13.59
N GLY A 574 -18.15 2.65 -12.94
CA GLY A 574 -17.92 2.62 -11.50
C GLY A 574 -16.77 1.71 -11.06
N ALA A 575 -16.02 1.15 -12.01
CA ALA A 575 -14.80 0.40 -11.75
C ALA A 575 -13.72 1.23 -11.01
N GLU A 576 -13.79 2.54 -11.15
CA GLU A 576 -13.01 3.51 -10.40
C GLU A 576 -13.91 4.59 -9.84
N SER A 577 -13.63 5.03 -8.61
CA SER A 577 -14.32 6.16 -8.01
C SER A 577 -13.40 6.99 -7.12
N ALA A 578 -13.70 8.28 -7.03
CA ALA A 578 -13.07 9.24 -6.13
C ALA A 578 -14.16 10.06 -5.44
N ASP A 579 -14.03 10.20 -4.12
CA ASP A 579 -14.97 10.92 -3.27
C ASP A 579 -14.29 12.12 -2.61
N ALA A 580 -15.01 13.23 -2.52
CA ALA A 580 -14.57 14.38 -1.73
C ALA A 580 -15.73 15.09 -1.05
N LYS A 581 -15.44 15.77 0.06
CA LYS A 581 -16.37 16.66 0.76
C LYS A 581 -15.98 18.11 0.52
N PHE A 582 -16.98 18.97 0.37
CA PHE A 582 -16.78 20.39 0.09
C PHE A 582 -17.89 21.24 0.73
N PRO A 583 -17.73 22.56 0.88
CA PRO A 583 -18.82 23.43 1.33
C PRO A 583 -19.92 23.51 0.26
N TRP A 584 -21.14 23.11 0.61
CA TRP A 584 -22.27 23.23 -0.32
C TRP A 584 -22.63 24.70 -0.52
N PRO A 585 -22.83 25.16 -1.76
CA PRO A 585 -23.12 26.55 -2.05
C PRO A 585 -24.50 26.97 -1.53
N ALA A 586 -24.56 28.11 -0.84
CA ALA A 586 -25.81 28.67 -0.28
C ALA A 586 -26.59 29.57 -1.26
N GLY A 587 -26.26 29.54 -2.55
CA GLY A 587 -26.84 30.39 -3.59
C GLY A 587 -26.44 29.91 -4.99
N PRO A 588 -26.43 30.79 -6.01
CA PRO A 588 -25.99 30.42 -7.35
C PRO A 588 -24.62 29.76 -7.33
N ALA A 589 -24.52 28.62 -7.97
CA ALA A 589 -23.35 27.76 -7.96
C ALA A 589 -22.97 27.35 -9.36
N VAL A 590 -21.67 27.21 -9.57
CA VAL A 590 -21.09 26.68 -10.80
C VAL A 590 -20.20 25.50 -10.44
N PHE A 591 -20.32 24.42 -11.21
CA PHE A 591 -19.42 23.28 -11.15
C PHE A 591 -18.86 23.01 -12.54
N ASP A 592 -17.54 22.87 -12.62
CA ASP A 592 -16.85 22.54 -13.86
C ASP A 592 -16.38 21.09 -13.82
N VAL A 593 -16.66 20.35 -14.90
CA VAL A 593 -16.07 19.04 -15.19
C VAL A 593 -15.09 19.23 -16.35
N LEU A 594 -13.80 19.09 -16.05
CA LEU A 594 -12.72 19.21 -17.02
C LEU A 594 -12.32 17.80 -17.47
N ILE A 595 -12.59 17.49 -18.73
CA ILE A 595 -12.13 16.27 -19.39
C ILE A 595 -10.87 16.66 -20.15
N ARG A 596 -9.73 16.09 -19.76
CA ARG A 596 -8.41 16.46 -20.26
C ARG A 596 -7.91 15.43 -21.30
N PRO A 597 -6.99 15.82 -22.19
CA PRO A 597 -6.49 14.93 -23.24
C PRO A 597 -5.51 13.89 -22.71
N ASP A 598 -5.02 14.05 -21.47
CA ASP A 598 -4.19 13.08 -20.76
C ASP A 598 -5.03 12.07 -19.96
N ARG A 599 -6.30 11.88 -20.35
CA ARG A 599 -7.26 10.93 -19.76
C ARG A 599 -7.59 11.21 -18.31
N VAL A 600 -7.49 12.46 -17.86
CA VAL A 600 -7.88 12.88 -16.52
C VAL A 600 -9.22 13.61 -16.56
N VAL A 601 -10.11 13.28 -15.63
CA VAL A 601 -11.31 14.03 -15.32
C VAL A 601 -11.09 14.76 -14.01
N GLU A 602 -11.28 16.07 -14.02
CA GLU A 602 -11.12 16.94 -12.84
C GLU A 602 -12.42 17.71 -12.59
N ILE A 603 -12.86 17.77 -11.34
CA ILE A 603 -14.04 18.52 -10.91
C ILE A 603 -13.61 19.76 -10.17
N ARG A 604 -14.17 20.92 -10.53
CA ARG A 604 -13.94 22.19 -9.83
C ARG A 604 -15.23 22.87 -9.43
N ASP A 605 -15.16 23.66 -8.35
CA ASP A 605 -16.22 24.62 -8.02
C ASP A 605 -16.08 25.92 -8.83
N GLY A 606 -17.04 26.83 -8.66
CA GLY A 606 -17.06 28.13 -9.34
C GLY A 606 -15.95 29.10 -8.91
N ALA A 607 -15.22 28.82 -7.82
CA ALA A 607 -14.01 29.55 -7.46
C ALA A 607 -12.75 28.95 -8.12
N GLY A 608 -12.90 27.82 -8.81
CA GLY A 608 -11.83 27.07 -9.45
C GLY A 608 -11.11 26.08 -8.52
N ALA A 609 -11.62 25.86 -7.30
CA ALA A 609 -11.04 24.90 -6.38
C ALA A 609 -11.38 23.47 -6.81
N GLN A 610 -10.38 22.61 -6.86
CA GLN A 610 -10.51 21.21 -7.18
C GLN A 610 -11.27 20.47 -6.09
N LEU A 611 -12.32 19.75 -6.49
CA LEU A 611 -13.12 18.91 -5.63
C LEU A 611 -12.70 17.45 -5.76
N ALA A 612 -12.50 16.94 -6.99
CA ALA A 612 -12.10 15.56 -7.25
C ALA A 612 -11.28 15.45 -8.54
N GLU A 613 -10.48 14.39 -8.66
CA GLU A 613 -9.73 14.03 -9.87
C GLU A 613 -9.64 12.52 -9.98
N LEU A 614 -9.79 12.00 -11.20
CA LEU A 614 -9.63 10.58 -11.51
C LEU A 614 -9.12 10.43 -12.96
N ALA A 615 -8.33 9.40 -13.23
CA ALA A 615 -7.77 9.16 -14.56
C ALA A 615 -8.33 7.87 -15.15
N TYR A 616 -8.79 7.87 -16.41
CA TYR A 616 -9.26 6.65 -17.05
C TYR A 616 -8.16 5.60 -17.14
N ARG A 617 -8.50 4.34 -16.84
CA ARG A 617 -7.61 3.19 -17.08
C ARG A 617 -7.49 2.88 -18.55
N THR A 618 -8.62 2.79 -19.23
CA THR A 618 -8.70 2.53 -20.66
C THR A 618 -8.91 3.82 -21.42
N ASP A 619 -8.33 3.92 -22.62
CA ASP A 619 -8.63 5.05 -23.49
C ASP A 619 -10.13 5.02 -23.85
N PRO A 620 -10.93 6.03 -23.48
CA PRO A 620 -12.33 6.06 -23.91
C PRO A 620 -12.44 6.25 -25.44
N GLY A 621 -11.34 6.58 -26.11
CA GLY A 621 -11.28 6.77 -27.56
C GLY A 621 -11.96 8.05 -28.04
N ALA A 622 -11.99 8.24 -29.35
CA ALA A 622 -12.68 9.37 -29.99
C ALA A 622 -14.18 9.11 -30.18
N VAL A 623 -14.81 8.37 -29.26
CA VAL A 623 -16.23 7.99 -29.37
C VAL A 623 -17.09 9.22 -29.04
N PRO A 624 -18.11 9.55 -29.87
CA PRO A 624 -19.09 10.56 -29.51
C PRO A 624 -19.82 10.14 -28.23
N VAL A 625 -20.05 11.06 -27.30
CA VAL A 625 -20.76 10.81 -26.04
C VAL A 625 -21.87 11.83 -25.85
N VAL A 626 -22.96 11.42 -25.20
CA VAL A 626 -24.05 12.32 -24.81
C VAL A 626 -23.92 12.66 -23.33
N VAL A 627 -24.33 13.88 -22.96
CA VAL A 627 -24.37 14.32 -21.57
C VAL A 627 -25.78 14.09 -21.02
N GLN A 628 -25.89 13.34 -19.94
CA GLN A 628 -27.08 13.29 -19.09
C GLN A 628 -26.92 14.25 -17.91
N ALA A 629 -28.00 14.94 -17.56
CA ALA A 629 -28.12 15.73 -16.33
C ALA A 629 -29.37 15.31 -15.58
N LEU A 630 -29.20 14.85 -14.34
CA LEU A 630 -30.24 14.17 -13.56
C LEU A 630 -30.25 14.67 -12.11
N LEU A 631 -31.40 14.58 -11.47
CA LEU A 631 -31.52 14.48 -10.01
C LEU A 631 -31.69 13.00 -9.67
N ALA A 632 -30.85 12.48 -8.77
CA ALA A 632 -30.98 11.15 -8.19
C ALA A 632 -31.07 11.27 -6.67
N VAL A 633 -31.96 10.48 -6.05
CA VAL A 633 -31.99 10.37 -4.58
C VAL A 633 -30.68 9.77 -4.06
N ASP A 634 -30.17 10.29 -2.95
CA ASP A 634 -28.96 9.79 -2.29
C ASP A 634 -29.24 8.56 -1.42
N SER A 635 -30.48 8.43 -0.96
CA SER A 635 -31.00 7.32 -0.18
C SER A 635 -32.41 6.96 -0.64
N LYS A 636 -32.75 5.67 -0.52
CA LYS A 636 -34.07 5.17 -0.89
C LYS A 636 -35.17 5.93 -0.15
N ASN A 637 -36.19 6.36 -0.90
CA ASN A 637 -37.39 7.05 -0.43
C ASN A 637 -37.16 8.44 0.17
N TRP A 638 -36.02 9.08 -0.05
CA TRP A 638 -35.76 10.43 0.46
C TRP A 638 -36.27 11.51 -0.49
N ALA A 639 -36.87 12.56 0.08
CA ALA A 639 -37.16 13.78 -0.64
C ALA A 639 -35.87 14.50 -1.05
N THR A 640 -35.85 15.03 -2.28
CA THR A 640 -34.73 15.80 -2.81
C THR A 640 -35.20 16.76 -3.89
N LYS A 641 -34.36 17.74 -4.23
CA LYS A 641 -34.68 18.79 -5.20
C LYS A 641 -33.45 19.21 -6.01
N LEU A 642 -33.67 19.66 -7.23
CA LEU A 642 -32.68 20.28 -8.10
C LEU A 642 -33.31 21.49 -8.79
N VAL A 643 -32.57 22.58 -8.88
CA VAL A 643 -32.87 23.72 -9.76
C VAL A 643 -31.66 23.95 -10.65
N LEU A 644 -31.68 23.34 -11.84
CA LEU A 644 -30.62 23.46 -12.84
C LEU A 644 -30.86 24.70 -13.70
N GLN A 645 -29.93 25.64 -13.67
CA GLN A 645 -30.02 26.92 -14.37
C GLN A 645 -29.41 26.87 -15.77
N GLY A 646 -28.44 26.00 -16.00
CA GLY A 646 -27.80 25.83 -17.31
C GLY A 646 -26.76 24.73 -17.33
N LEU A 647 -26.47 24.25 -18.54
CA LEU A 647 -25.43 23.28 -18.83
C LEU A 647 -24.76 23.66 -20.16
N THR A 648 -23.48 23.97 -20.11
CA THR A 648 -22.69 24.34 -21.29
C THR A 648 -21.47 23.44 -21.45
N THR A 649 -20.94 23.43 -22.67
CA THR A 649 -19.72 22.72 -23.03
C THR A 649 -18.85 23.61 -23.90
N GLU A 650 -17.57 23.69 -23.56
CA GLU A 650 -16.59 24.44 -24.36
C GLU A 650 -15.28 23.67 -24.48
N GLU A 651 -14.50 24.04 -25.48
CA GLU A 651 -13.13 23.55 -25.63
C GLU A 651 -12.14 24.64 -25.26
N ALA A 652 -11.26 24.33 -24.32
CA ALA A 652 -10.23 25.23 -23.85
C ALA A 652 -8.84 24.65 -24.16
N ASP A 653 -7.82 25.51 -24.16
CA ASP A 653 -6.44 25.05 -24.20
C ASP A 653 -6.14 24.23 -22.93
N PHE A 654 -5.41 23.14 -23.13
CA PHE A 654 -4.87 22.34 -22.05
C PHE A 654 -3.39 22.62 -21.90
N VAL A 655 -3.01 23.11 -20.72
CA VAL A 655 -1.60 23.25 -20.34
C VAL A 655 -1.24 22.00 -19.53
N PRO A 656 -0.41 21.09 -20.07
CA PRO A 656 -0.03 19.90 -19.33
C PRO A 656 0.73 20.29 -18.05
N PRO A 657 0.54 19.54 -16.95
CA PRO A 657 1.34 19.75 -15.75
C PRO A 657 2.83 19.58 -16.10
N PRO A 658 3.72 20.33 -15.44
CA PRO A 658 5.15 20.22 -15.69
C PRO A 658 5.62 18.76 -15.48
N PRO A 659 6.54 18.26 -16.31
CA PRO A 659 7.04 16.89 -16.19
C PRO A 659 7.97 16.79 -14.98
N LEU A 660 7.42 16.46 -13.81
CA LEU A 660 8.15 16.51 -12.53
C LEU A 660 9.35 15.55 -12.48
N ASP A 661 9.28 14.47 -13.25
CA ASP A 661 10.30 13.43 -13.34
C ASP A 661 11.32 13.63 -14.47
N ALA A 662 11.12 14.65 -15.33
CA ALA A 662 12.09 14.98 -16.37
C ALA A 662 13.46 15.33 -15.76
N LEU A 663 14.53 14.99 -16.48
CA LEU A 663 15.89 15.30 -16.06
C LEU A 663 16.18 16.79 -16.24
N VAL A 664 16.71 17.42 -15.19
CA VAL A 664 17.07 18.82 -15.19
C VAL A 664 18.56 18.98 -15.52
N SER A 665 18.86 19.43 -16.74
CA SER A 665 20.23 19.63 -17.23
C SER A 665 20.66 21.10 -17.34
N ALA A 666 19.72 22.03 -17.17
CA ALA A 666 19.93 23.47 -17.20
C ALA A 666 19.16 24.15 -16.05
N PRO A 667 19.49 25.39 -15.69
CA PRO A 667 18.73 26.13 -14.69
C PRO A 667 17.25 26.19 -15.07
N THR A 668 16.39 25.80 -14.14
CA THR A 668 14.94 25.82 -14.33
C THR A 668 14.34 27.08 -13.73
N ALA A 669 13.34 27.61 -14.43
CA ALA A 669 12.38 28.52 -13.80
C ALA A 669 11.64 27.80 -12.67
N GLU A 670 10.97 28.56 -11.84
CA GLU A 670 10.19 28.00 -10.74
C GLU A 670 9.02 27.15 -11.27
N VAL A 671 8.97 25.89 -10.84
CA VAL A 671 7.96 24.91 -11.19
C VAL A 671 7.01 24.76 -10.01
N GLU A 672 5.76 25.13 -10.21
CA GLU A 672 4.72 25.03 -9.20
C GLU A 672 4.33 23.56 -8.97
N LEU A 673 4.39 23.12 -7.70
CA LEU A 673 3.98 21.80 -7.25
C LEU A 673 2.59 21.85 -6.61
N PHE A 674 2.25 22.96 -5.94
CA PHE A 674 0.97 23.21 -5.28
C PHE A 674 0.66 24.71 -5.35
N ASN A 675 -0.61 25.08 -5.51
CA ASN A 675 -1.00 26.48 -5.73
C ASN A 675 -2.26 26.92 -4.97
N GLY A 676 -2.70 26.14 -3.99
CA GLY A 676 -3.87 26.48 -3.19
C GLY A 676 -5.22 26.18 -3.85
N MET A 677 -5.23 25.81 -5.15
CA MET A 677 -6.46 25.54 -5.89
C MET A 677 -6.76 24.05 -6.01
N GLY A 678 -5.76 23.18 -5.94
CA GLY A 678 -5.95 21.74 -6.07
C GLY A 678 -4.78 20.93 -5.52
N LEU A 679 -5.07 19.71 -5.08
CA LEU A 679 -4.03 18.74 -4.72
C LEU A 679 -3.39 18.14 -5.98
N GLY A 680 -4.16 18.00 -7.06
CA GLY A 680 -3.74 17.33 -8.30
C GLY A 680 -3.19 15.93 -8.06
N ARG A 681 -2.49 15.38 -9.07
CA ARG A 681 -1.80 14.08 -8.98
C ARG A 681 -0.60 14.02 -8.03
N VAL A 682 -0.16 15.16 -7.52
CA VAL A 682 1.12 15.30 -6.80
C VAL A 682 0.92 15.03 -5.30
N TRP A 683 -0.21 15.47 -4.76
CA TRP A 683 -0.45 15.51 -3.32
C TRP A 683 -1.57 14.57 -2.91
N ALA A 684 -1.35 13.88 -1.80
CA ALA A 684 -2.38 13.16 -1.07
C ALA A 684 -2.61 13.83 0.29
N GLY A 685 -3.85 13.79 0.77
CA GLY A 685 -4.17 14.15 2.14
C GLY A 685 -3.52 13.17 3.12
N ASN A 686 -2.91 13.69 4.19
CA ASN A 686 -2.29 12.90 5.24
C ASN A 686 -2.78 13.32 6.61
N ALA A 687 -3.25 12.35 7.40
CA ALA A 687 -3.64 12.54 8.79
C ALA A 687 -3.62 11.18 9.49
N ARG A 688 -3.39 11.16 10.80
CA ARG A 688 -3.35 9.92 11.60
C ARG A 688 -4.56 9.00 11.38
N THR A 689 -5.73 9.59 11.17
CA THR A 689 -6.95 8.88 10.80
C THR A 689 -7.38 9.38 9.42
N ALA A 690 -7.64 8.47 8.48
CA ALA A 690 -8.03 8.81 7.11
C ALA A 690 -9.22 9.79 7.05
N ALA A 691 -10.17 9.69 8.00
CA ALA A 691 -11.32 10.58 8.09
C ALA A 691 -11.00 12.03 8.49
N HIS A 692 -9.84 12.29 9.10
CA HIS A 692 -9.49 13.64 9.60
C HIS A 692 -9.16 14.61 8.48
N PHE A 693 -8.45 14.19 7.45
CA PHE A 693 -8.14 15.07 6.32
C PHE A 693 -9.40 15.64 5.65
N PRO A 694 -10.35 14.83 5.14
CA PRO A 694 -11.57 15.37 4.54
C PRO A 694 -12.48 16.09 5.55
N ARG A 695 -12.31 15.88 6.86
CA ARG A 695 -13.03 16.62 7.89
C ARG A 695 -12.47 18.03 8.09
N PHE A 696 -11.15 18.19 8.15
CA PHE A 696 -10.50 19.43 8.57
C PHE A 696 -9.86 20.25 7.45
N ALA A 697 -9.61 19.65 6.28
CA ALA A 697 -8.95 20.29 5.15
C ALA A 697 -9.95 20.80 4.10
N ARG A 698 -9.75 22.03 3.62
CA ARG A 698 -10.57 22.67 2.58
C ARG A 698 -9.67 23.45 1.63
N LEU A 699 -9.97 23.41 0.33
CA LEU A 699 -9.37 24.31 -0.66
C LEU A 699 -10.30 25.52 -0.82
N HIS A 700 -9.84 26.71 -0.42
CA HIS A 700 -10.59 27.95 -0.62
C HIS A 700 -9.68 29.18 -0.53
N ASP A 701 -10.12 30.28 -1.13
CA ASP A 701 -9.37 31.54 -1.25
C ASP A 701 -7.97 31.38 -1.87
N GLY A 702 -7.70 30.34 -2.67
CA GLY A 702 -6.36 30.05 -3.18
C GLY A 702 -5.39 29.57 -2.08
N ALA A 703 -5.89 28.78 -1.13
CA ALA A 703 -5.10 28.10 -0.12
C ALA A 703 -5.71 26.74 0.25
N LEU A 704 -4.86 25.79 0.62
CA LEU A 704 -5.27 24.67 1.45
C LEU A 704 -5.35 25.14 2.89
N ARG A 705 -6.57 25.22 3.41
CA ARG A 705 -6.87 25.57 4.79
C ARG A 705 -7.17 24.32 5.60
N ILE A 706 -6.51 24.21 6.74
CA ILE A 706 -6.67 23.13 7.69
C ILE A 706 -6.97 23.76 9.04
N GLY A 707 -7.98 23.26 9.75
CA GLY A 707 -8.33 23.76 11.08
C GLY A 707 -9.06 22.71 11.92
N TRP A 708 -8.68 22.56 13.19
CA TRP A 708 -9.40 21.74 14.16
C TRP A 708 -9.27 22.29 15.58
N THR A 709 -10.18 21.81 16.44
CA THR A 709 -10.30 22.19 17.86
C THR A 709 -9.78 21.09 18.78
N PRO A 710 -9.52 21.35 20.08
CA PRO A 710 -9.02 20.33 21.00
C PRO A 710 -9.95 19.11 21.13
N GLU A 711 -11.27 19.33 20.98
CA GLU A 711 -12.30 18.30 21.04
C GLU A 711 -12.17 17.25 19.91
N ASP A 712 -11.58 17.65 18.79
CA ASP A 712 -11.38 16.79 17.62
C ASP A 712 -10.27 15.75 17.82
N LYS A 713 -9.37 15.95 18.79
CA LYS A 713 -8.24 15.06 19.12
C LYS A 713 -7.32 14.71 17.93
N ALA A 714 -7.28 15.56 16.90
CA ALA A 714 -6.32 15.41 15.82
C ALA A 714 -4.92 15.85 16.30
N SER A 715 -3.89 15.12 15.86
CA SER A 715 -2.49 15.42 16.20
C SER A 715 -1.75 16.13 15.07
N TYR A 716 -2.06 15.74 13.83
CA TYR A 716 -1.61 16.42 12.62
C TYR A 716 -2.57 16.14 11.48
N VAL A 717 -2.63 17.09 10.55
CA VAL A 717 -3.36 16.99 9.27
C VAL A 717 -2.59 17.82 8.25
N GLY A 718 -2.41 17.32 7.03
CA GLY A 718 -1.62 17.98 6.01
C GLY A 718 -1.66 17.29 4.68
N ILE A 719 -0.70 17.62 3.82
CA ILE A 719 -0.49 16.95 2.54
C ILE A 719 0.89 16.34 2.47
N VAL A 720 1.00 15.24 1.76
CA VAL A 720 2.25 14.53 1.47
C VAL A 720 2.28 14.21 -0.02
N SER A 721 3.47 14.22 -0.62
CA SER A 721 3.66 13.65 -1.95
C SER A 721 3.94 12.14 -1.83
N PRO A 722 3.04 11.26 -2.29
CA PRO A 722 3.26 9.81 -2.21
C PRO A 722 4.47 9.37 -3.03
N GLU A 723 4.68 10.03 -4.16
CA GLU A 723 5.83 9.86 -5.04
C GLU A 723 6.85 10.99 -4.86
N THR A 724 8.04 10.79 -5.43
CA THR A 724 9.09 11.81 -5.45
C THR A 724 8.63 13.00 -6.30
N VAL A 725 8.76 14.21 -5.76
CA VAL A 725 8.38 15.45 -6.47
C VAL A 725 9.57 16.39 -6.68
N LEU A 726 10.72 16.05 -6.12
CA LEU A 726 11.95 16.81 -6.24
C LEU A 726 13.13 15.86 -6.51
N TRP A 727 13.62 15.88 -7.74
CA TRP A 727 14.82 15.14 -8.15
C TRP A 727 16.04 16.05 -8.11
N LEU A 728 17.09 15.63 -7.39
CA LEU A 728 18.31 16.41 -7.20
C LEU A 728 19.33 16.19 -8.32
N ASP A 729 18.90 16.35 -9.57
CA ASP A 729 19.75 16.25 -10.77
C ASP A 729 20.92 17.26 -10.75
N GLY A 730 22.14 16.81 -11.08
CA GLY A 730 23.32 17.67 -11.07
C GLY A 730 23.62 18.32 -9.71
N LEU A 731 23.09 17.77 -8.59
CA LEU A 731 23.37 18.25 -7.24
C LEU A 731 24.75 17.79 -6.78
N HIS A 732 25.78 18.38 -7.37
CA HIS A 732 27.17 18.17 -7.01
C HIS A 732 27.96 19.48 -7.16
N GLY A 733 29.09 19.63 -6.47
CA GLY A 733 29.87 20.87 -6.53
C GLY A 733 29.02 22.09 -6.11
N MET A 734 28.74 22.99 -7.05
CA MET A 734 27.92 24.19 -6.85
C MET A 734 26.44 24.03 -7.25
N GLY A 735 26.03 22.82 -7.63
CA GLY A 735 24.63 22.54 -7.97
C GLY A 735 23.72 22.77 -6.77
N GLU A 736 22.52 23.29 -7.04
CA GLU A 736 21.59 23.74 -6.03
C GLU A 736 20.14 23.44 -6.45
N ALA A 737 19.35 22.96 -5.51
CA ALA A 737 17.90 22.84 -5.65
C ALA A 737 17.21 23.67 -4.55
N ARG A 738 16.06 24.26 -4.86
CA ARG A 738 15.27 25.06 -3.93
C ARG A 738 13.85 24.55 -3.87
N LEU A 739 13.29 24.50 -2.67
CA LEU A 739 11.86 24.31 -2.43
C LEU A 739 11.31 25.57 -1.76
N HIS A 740 10.39 26.24 -2.43
CA HIS A 740 9.69 27.43 -1.96
C HIS A 740 8.33 27.03 -1.39
N VAL A 741 8.01 27.49 -0.19
CA VAL A 741 6.75 27.24 0.51
C VAL A 741 6.18 28.57 0.96
N ALA A 742 4.99 28.91 0.46
CA ALA A 742 4.25 30.11 0.83
C ALA A 742 3.05 29.75 1.69
N ILE A 743 2.86 30.47 2.80
CA ILE A 743 1.73 30.33 3.72
C ILE A 743 1.06 31.67 3.99
N ASP A 744 -0.12 31.66 4.58
CA ASP A 744 -0.72 32.82 5.25
C ASP A 744 -0.35 32.76 6.75
N PRO A 745 0.58 33.61 7.23
CA PRO A 745 1.05 33.58 8.62
C PRO A 745 -0.05 33.86 9.65
N ALA A 746 -1.05 34.65 9.29
CA ALA A 746 -2.11 35.05 10.21
C ALA A 746 -3.12 33.91 10.45
N ALA A 747 -3.25 33.01 9.49
CA ALA A 747 -4.15 31.86 9.54
C ALA A 747 -3.42 30.52 9.83
N THR A 748 -2.12 30.56 10.13
CA THR A 748 -1.30 29.37 10.38
C THR A 748 -0.86 29.30 11.85
N GLY A 749 -0.99 28.11 12.45
CA GLY A 749 -0.53 27.80 13.80
C GLY A 749 0.79 27.04 13.78
N ASP A 750 0.89 26.01 14.62
CA ASP A 750 2.04 25.10 14.62
C ASP A 750 2.00 24.25 13.34
N PHE A 751 3.15 24.11 12.67
CA PHE A 751 3.24 23.33 11.43
C PHE A 751 4.66 22.77 11.20
N GLU A 752 4.75 21.80 10.31
CA GLU A 752 6.00 21.13 9.94
C GLU A 752 6.10 20.95 8.43
N ILE A 753 7.28 21.24 7.87
CA ILE A 753 7.68 20.87 6.51
C ILE A 753 8.70 19.74 6.63
N SER A 754 8.57 18.68 5.82
CA SER A 754 9.53 17.56 5.85
C SER A 754 9.96 17.11 4.45
N LEU A 755 11.21 16.64 4.36
CA LEU A 755 11.82 16.08 3.14
C LEU A 755 12.31 14.65 3.41
N ALA A 756 11.72 13.68 2.72
CA ALA A 756 12.01 12.26 2.90
C ALA A 756 12.57 11.63 1.62
N GLY A 757 13.60 10.79 1.77
CA GLY A 757 14.10 9.96 0.68
C GLY A 757 13.27 8.70 0.47
N SER A 758 12.86 8.04 1.55
CA SER A 758 12.04 6.83 1.53
C SER A 758 10.54 7.14 1.57
N TYR A 759 9.74 6.16 1.20
CA TYR A 759 8.29 6.24 1.29
C TYR A 759 7.82 6.14 2.74
N SER A 760 6.88 7.01 3.11
CA SER A 760 6.17 6.95 4.39
C SER A 760 4.74 6.46 4.14
N LEU A 761 4.30 5.48 4.93
CA LEU A 761 2.93 4.99 4.82
C LEU A 761 1.91 6.12 5.04
N PRO A 762 0.81 6.16 4.28
CA PRO A 762 -0.27 7.09 4.52
C PRO A 762 -0.77 6.96 5.95
N GLY A 763 -1.04 8.11 6.56
CA GLY A 763 -1.46 8.19 7.94
C GLY A 763 -0.33 8.24 8.95
N ASN A 764 0.94 8.09 8.56
CA ASN A 764 2.08 8.29 9.45
C ASN A 764 2.71 9.69 9.28
N LEU A 765 3.30 10.21 10.36
CA LEU A 765 4.29 11.29 10.28
C LEU A 765 5.59 10.75 9.68
N SER A 766 6.45 11.67 9.25
CA SER A 766 7.72 11.29 8.64
C SER A 766 8.66 10.55 9.58
N SER A 767 9.49 9.66 9.02
CA SER A 767 10.38 8.75 9.75
C SER A 767 11.55 9.45 10.45
N ASN A 768 12.30 8.68 11.25
CA ASN A 768 13.44 9.15 12.04
C ASN A 768 14.59 9.79 11.22
N ASP A 769 14.81 9.35 9.99
CA ASP A 769 15.89 9.88 9.13
C ASP A 769 15.41 10.99 8.18
N THR A 770 14.17 11.46 8.38
CA THR A 770 13.59 12.54 7.59
C THR A 770 14.10 13.90 8.08
N TYR A 771 14.36 14.81 7.14
CA TYR A 771 14.56 16.23 7.45
C TYR A 771 13.23 16.87 7.87
N VAL A 772 13.24 17.66 8.94
CA VAL A 772 12.09 18.41 9.42
C VAL A 772 12.45 19.87 9.66
N LEU A 773 11.56 20.77 9.25
CA LEU A 773 11.50 22.16 9.67
C LEU A 773 10.17 22.37 10.40
N ARG A 774 10.22 22.51 11.73
CA ARG A 774 9.05 22.66 12.59
C ARG A 774 8.95 24.07 13.14
N PHE A 775 7.76 24.66 13.08
CA PHE A 775 7.42 25.90 13.75
C PHE A 775 6.44 25.61 14.89
N ALA A 776 6.73 26.14 16.09
CA ALA A 776 5.92 25.91 17.27
C ALA A 776 5.72 27.20 18.08
N ARG A 777 4.47 27.55 18.34
CA ARG A 777 4.08 28.69 19.15
C ARG A 777 4.48 28.46 20.62
N GLN A 778 4.98 29.51 21.24
CA GLN A 778 5.39 29.54 22.63
C GLN A 778 4.31 30.18 23.51
N PRO A 779 4.33 29.95 24.84
CA PRO A 779 3.34 30.53 25.75
C PRO A 779 3.27 32.07 25.74
N ASP A 780 4.36 32.75 25.35
CA ASP A 780 4.41 34.21 25.21
C ASP A 780 3.84 34.73 23.87
N GLY A 781 3.35 33.82 23.01
CA GLY A 781 2.80 34.11 21.69
C GLY A 781 3.83 34.16 20.56
N SER A 782 5.13 34.17 20.88
CA SER A 782 6.20 34.05 19.88
C SER A 782 6.28 32.64 19.30
N PHE A 783 7.10 32.44 18.27
CA PHE A 783 7.36 31.14 17.67
C PHE A 783 8.82 30.72 17.83
N THR A 784 9.03 29.41 17.86
CA THR A 784 10.33 28.78 17.62
C THR A 784 10.32 28.10 16.26
N ALA A 785 11.48 28.02 15.62
CA ALA A 785 11.70 27.22 14.43
C ALA A 785 12.86 26.24 14.67
N LEU A 786 12.69 24.98 14.28
CA LEU A 786 13.70 23.92 14.41
C LEU A 786 13.92 23.24 13.07
N SER A 787 15.13 23.35 12.53
CA SER A 787 15.62 22.62 11.35
C SER A 787 16.52 21.47 11.80
N ALA A 788 16.11 20.22 11.58
CA ALA A 788 16.85 19.04 12.05
C ALA A 788 16.56 17.78 11.22
N THR A 789 17.33 16.70 11.45
CA THR A 789 16.82 15.35 11.18
C THR A 789 16.02 14.90 12.41
N ARG A 790 14.92 14.16 12.20
CA ARG A 790 13.99 13.81 13.30
C ARG A 790 14.68 13.06 14.45
N ASN A 791 15.61 12.15 14.16
CA ASN A 791 16.41 11.45 15.17
C ASN A 791 17.54 12.27 15.82
N GLN A 792 17.82 13.48 15.32
CA GLN A 792 18.87 14.37 15.84
C GLN A 792 18.36 15.79 16.13
N GLU A 793 17.10 15.95 16.53
CA GLU A 793 16.50 17.25 16.87
C GLU A 793 17.35 18.08 17.88
N LYS A 794 18.05 17.41 18.81
CA LYS A 794 18.97 18.05 19.77
C LYS A 794 20.18 18.74 19.13
N LYS A 795 20.56 18.33 17.92
CA LYS A 795 21.67 18.90 17.13
C LYS A 795 21.16 19.84 16.03
N GLY A 796 19.86 20.06 15.96
CA GLY A 796 19.23 20.92 14.95
C GLY A 796 19.58 22.39 15.13
N ILE A 797 19.32 23.16 14.07
CA ILE A 797 19.43 24.61 14.08
C ILE A 797 18.11 25.16 14.61
N ARG A 798 18.17 25.86 15.74
CA ARG A 798 17.01 26.44 16.41
C ARG A 798 17.01 27.95 16.28
N THR A 799 15.83 28.52 16.04
CA THR A 799 15.54 29.96 16.15
C THR A 799 14.45 30.14 17.20
N GLU A 800 14.59 31.13 18.07
CA GLU A 800 13.64 31.43 19.16
C GLU A 800 13.20 32.90 19.08
N GLY A 801 12.03 33.20 19.66
CA GLY A 801 11.54 34.58 19.76
C GLY A 801 11.04 35.20 18.46
N LEU A 802 10.61 34.37 17.49
CA LEU A 802 10.00 34.86 16.26
C LEU A 802 8.65 35.52 16.57
N ALA A 803 8.52 36.82 16.27
CA ALA A 803 7.28 37.54 16.55
C ALA A 803 6.09 37.07 15.67
N ALA A 804 6.38 36.55 14.47
CA ALA A 804 5.40 36.02 13.54
C ALA A 804 6.04 34.89 12.70
N LEU A 805 5.20 34.08 12.05
CA LEU A 805 5.65 33.11 11.05
C LEU A 805 6.06 33.84 9.76
N PRO A 806 7.15 33.42 9.08
CA PRO A 806 7.49 33.96 7.77
C PRO A 806 6.43 33.53 6.72
N ALA A 807 6.03 34.46 5.86
CA ALA A 807 5.08 34.17 4.77
C ALA A 807 5.70 33.27 3.67
N GLU A 808 7.00 33.41 3.45
CA GLU A 808 7.77 32.68 2.44
C GLU A 808 8.94 31.96 3.10
N ILE A 809 9.07 30.67 2.83
CA ILE A 809 10.13 29.80 3.36
C ILE A 809 10.81 29.11 2.18
N THR A 810 12.12 29.27 2.06
CA THR A 810 12.90 28.55 1.04
C THR A 810 13.86 27.56 1.69
N LEU A 811 13.72 26.27 1.35
CA LEU A 811 14.71 25.24 1.66
C LEU A 811 15.72 25.19 0.52
N VAL A 812 16.97 25.57 0.79
CA VAL A 812 18.07 25.51 -0.19
C VAL A 812 18.87 24.24 0.04
N MET A 813 18.87 23.35 -0.94
CA MET A 813 19.58 22.07 -0.90
C MET A 813 20.84 22.16 -1.73
N ARG A 814 21.95 21.78 -1.12
CA ARG A 814 23.27 21.61 -1.73
C ARG A 814 23.81 20.22 -1.36
N PRO A 815 24.90 19.74 -1.99
CA PRO A 815 25.43 18.42 -1.69
C PRO A 815 25.69 18.22 -0.19
N GLY A 816 25.00 17.25 0.41
CA GLY A 816 25.10 16.86 1.82
C GLY A 816 24.56 17.86 2.83
N ARG A 817 23.86 18.94 2.44
CA ARG A 817 23.43 20.00 3.36
C ARG A 817 22.19 20.77 2.92
N VAL A 818 21.39 21.19 3.89
CA VAL A 818 20.20 22.02 3.70
C VAL A 818 20.31 23.32 4.49
N PHE A 819 19.85 24.41 3.89
CA PHE A 819 19.74 25.73 4.50
C PHE A 819 18.27 26.16 4.48
N VAL A 820 17.90 27.02 5.42
CA VAL A 820 16.57 27.65 5.45
C VAL A 820 16.74 29.15 5.27
N GLU A 821 16.14 29.70 4.23
CA GLU A 821 16.07 31.13 3.95
C GLU A 821 14.63 31.61 4.20
N ALA A 822 14.43 32.36 5.29
CA ALA A 822 13.17 33.03 5.61
C ALA A 822 13.41 34.20 6.60
N GLU A 823 12.47 35.12 6.69
CA GLU A 823 12.56 36.27 7.60
C GLU A 823 12.70 35.83 9.07
N GLY A 824 13.66 36.41 9.78
CA GLY A 824 13.90 36.16 11.21
C GLY A 824 14.59 34.84 11.56
N LEU A 825 14.81 33.93 10.61
CA LEU A 825 15.43 32.63 10.87
C LEU A 825 16.96 32.71 10.96
N ASN A 826 17.54 31.88 11.82
CA ASN A 826 18.99 31.76 11.95
C ASN A 826 19.60 31.17 10.68
N PRO A 827 20.57 31.87 10.04
CA PRO A 827 21.26 31.34 8.87
C PRO A 827 22.21 30.22 9.31
N GLY A 828 21.93 28.99 8.90
CA GLY A 828 22.76 27.84 9.22
C GLY A 828 22.57 26.71 8.21
N ALA A 829 23.59 25.84 8.14
CA ALA A 829 23.57 24.65 7.30
C ALA A 829 23.42 23.41 8.18
N LEU A 830 22.37 22.62 7.94
CA LEU A 830 22.21 21.31 8.56
C LEU A 830 22.84 20.25 7.64
N GLY A 831 23.70 19.40 8.19
CA GLY A 831 24.22 18.23 7.47
C GLY A 831 23.11 17.22 7.20
N LEU A 832 22.94 16.85 5.93
CA LEU A 832 21.91 15.91 5.47
C LEU A 832 22.49 15.02 4.36
N PRO A 833 23.12 13.88 4.70
CA PRO A 833 23.79 13.00 3.73
C PRO A 833 22.91 12.47 2.60
N LEU A 834 21.59 12.49 2.78
CA LEU A 834 20.60 12.12 1.75
C LEU A 834 20.67 13.04 0.51
N LEU A 835 21.12 14.29 0.66
CA LEU A 835 21.19 15.26 -0.43
C LEU A 835 22.38 14.97 -1.35
N ALA A 836 22.17 14.09 -2.31
CA ALA A 836 23.14 13.72 -3.33
C ALA A 836 22.53 13.83 -4.73
N GLU A 837 23.39 13.78 -5.75
CA GLU A 837 22.97 13.79 -7.15
C GLU A 837 22.03 12.63 -7.46
N GLY A 838 20.90 12.93 -8.11
CA GLY A 838 19.88 11.94 -8.47
C GLY A 838 18.99 11.49 -7.30
N ALA A 839 19.16 12.05 -6.09
CA ALA A 839 18.29 11.74 -4.96
C ALA A 839 16.87 12.24 -5.24
N GLY A 840 15.89 11.38 -4.93
CA GLY A 840 14.47 11.72 -4.99
C GLY A 840 13.94 12.10 -3.62
N LEU A 841 13.33 13.27 -3.51
CA LEU A 841 12.71 13.75 -2.28
C LEU A 841 11.18 13.82 -2.41
N ARG A 842 10.53 13.22 -1.42
CA ARG A 842 9.11 13.41 -1.11
C ARG A 842 8.98 14.58 -0.15
N VAL A 843 7.90 15.33 -0.29
CA VAL A 843 7.63 16.53 0.51
C VAL A 843 6.37 16.31 1.30
N ALA A 844 6.34 16.76 2.55
CA ALA A 844 5.10 16.86 3.31
C ALA A 844 5.01 18.19 4.05
N VAL A 845 3.80 18.72 4.16
CA VAL A 845 3.48 19.91 4.95
C VAL A 845 2.28 19.60 5.82
N HIS A 846 2.45 19.65 7.14
CA HIS A 846 1.42 19.32 8.11
C HIS A 846 1.16 20.48 9.07
N ALA A 847 -0.12 20.78 9.31
CA ALA A 847 -0.51 21.43 10.56
C ALA A 847 -0.25 20.46 11.72
N MET A 848 0.22 20.99 12.84
CA MET A 848 0.50 20.24 14.06
C MET A 848 -0.42 20.75 15.18
N ALA A 849 -0.79 19.86 16.11
CA ALA A 849 -1.48 20.27 17.32
C ALA A 849 -0.54 21.13 18.20
N ASP A 850 -1.02 22.29 18.61
CA ASP A 850 -0.37 23.15 19.62
C ASP A 850 -0.49 22.54 21.03
N ALA A 851 0.02 23.24 22.04
CA ALA A 851 -0.04 22.80 23.43
C ALA A 851 -1.49 22.67 23.97
N GLU A 852 -2.46 23.34 23.35
CA GLU A 852 -3.88 23.25 23.66
C GLU A 852 -4.61 22.18 22.82
N GLY A 853 -3.93 21.57 21.84
CA GLY A 853 -4.50 20.55 20.94
C GLY A 853 -5.20 21.12 19.70
N ARG A 854 -5.07 22.42 19.41
CA ARG A 854 -5.60 23.06 18.19
C ARG A 854 -4.59 22.93 17.06
N GLY A 855 -5.05 22.85 15.82
CA GLY A 855 -4.16 22.93 14.66
C GLY A 855 -4.73 23.84 13.59
N ALA A 856 -3.85 24.56 12.90
CA ALA A 856 -4.20 25.45 11.81
C ALA A 856 -3.08 25.55 10.77
N LEU A 857 -3.42 25.49 9.48
CA LEU A 857 -2.50 25.76 8.37
C LEU A 857 -3.27 26.43 7.22
N ALA A 858 -2.69 27.47 6.63
CA ALA A 858 -3.17 28.07 5.39
C ALA A 858 -2.03 28.07 4.36
N LEU A 859 -1.87 26.95 3.65
CA LEU A 859 -0.82 26.74 2.66
C LEU A 859 -1.25 27.34 1.33
N ARG A 860 -0.46 28.28 0.80
CA ARG A 860 -0.74 28.99 -0.45
C ARG A 860 -0.08 28.32 -1.64
N ARG A 861 1.19 27.95 -1.48
CA ARG A 861 2.01 27.52 -2.61
C ARG A 861 3.15 26.62 -2.18
N ILE A 862 3.48 25.65 -3.03
CA ILE A 862 4.75 24.92 -2.99
C ILE A 862 5.31 24.93 -4.39
N ALA A 863 6.58 25.29 -4.55
CA ALA A 863 7.23 25.31 -5.84
C ALA A 863 8.71 24.93 -5.73
N ARG A 864 9.32 24.51 -6.84
CA ARG A 864 10.74 24.14 -6.88
C ARG A 864 11.49 24.86 -7.97
N SER A 865 12.77 25.13 -7.75
CA SER A 865 13.69 25.58 -8.80
C SER A 865 15.03 24.87 -8.64
N GLN A 866 15.81 24.79 -9.71
CA GLN A 866 17.08 24.07 -9.68
C GLN A 866 18.09 24.69 -10.61
N THR A 867 19.34 24.74 -10.14
CA THR A 867 20.51 25.12 -10.92
C THR A 867 21.47 23.93 -10.87
N PRO A 868 21.40 23.01 -11.85
CA PRO A 868 22.27 21.84 -11.86
C PRO A 868 23.72 22.28 -12.13
N ALA A 869 24.68 21.60 -11.53
CA ALA A 869 26.08 21.77 -11.90
C ALA A 869 26.36 21.13 -13.27
N PRO A 870 27.39 21.60 -14.00
CA PRO A 870 27.81 20.95 -15.24
C PRO A 870 28.18 19.50 -14.98
N ARG A 871 27.70 18.59 -15.83
CA ARG A 871 27.96 17.16 -15.74
C ARG A 871 29.46 16.88 -15.52
N ARG A 872 29.77 16.04 -14.52
CA ARG A 872 31.17 15.63 -14.28
C ARG A 872 31.71 14.84 -15.47
N PRO A 873 32.95 15.11 -15.91
CA PRO A 873 33.61 14.21 -16.84
C PRO A 873 33.79 12.84 -16.18
N PRO A 874 33.80 11.74 -16.95
CA PRO A 874 34.19 10.44 -16.45
C PRO A 874 35.54 10.53 -15.72
N ALA A 875 35.64 9.89 -14.56
CA ALA A 875 36.90 9.82 -13.83
C ALA A 875 37.95 9.11 -14.69
N THR A 876 39.12 9.72 -14.83
CA THR A 876 40.28 9.11 -15.49
C THR A 876 41.37 8.82 -14.47
N PRO A 877 42.08 7.69 -14.60
CA PRO A 877 43.26 7.42 -13.78
C PRO A 877 44.39 8.41 -14.11
N ALA A 878 45.47 8.38 -13.34
CA ALA A 878 46.67 9.15 -13.65
C ALA A 878 47.24 8.76 -15.04
N ALA A 879 47.98 9.68 -15.67
CA ALA A 879 48.54 9.44 -17.00
C ALA A 879 49.43 8.19 -17.03
N GLY A 880 49.21 7.31 -18.00
CA GLY A 880 49.94 6.04 -18.13
C GLY A 880 49.41 4.90 -17.25
N ILE A 881 48.44 5.15 -16.37
CA ILE A 881 47.80 4.12 -15.55
C ILE A 881 46.53 3.62 -16.25
N ALA A 882 46.41 2.30 -16.40
CA ALA A 882 45.21 1.69 -16.97
C ALA A 882 44.02 1.77 -15.98
N PRO A 883 42.77 1.90 -16.45
CA PRO A 883 41.60 1.82 -15.58
C PRO A 883 41.51 0.46 -14.87
N LEU A 884 40.62 0.40 -13.87
CA LEU A 884 40.26 -0.87 -13.23
C LEU A 884 39.55 -1.77 -14.25
N PRO A 885 39.79 -3.10 -14.18
CA PRO A 885 39.20 -4.03 -15.12
C PRO A 885 37.67 -4.10 -14.97
N GLU A 886 37.01 -4.38 -16.09
CA GLU A 886 35.58 -4.68 -16.15
C GLU A 886 35.41 -6.18 -16.39
N HIS A 887 34.52 -6.82 -15.63
CA HIS A 887 34.27 -8.25 -15.70
C HIS A 887 32.97 -8.50 -16.45
N ALA A 888 33.04 -9.30 -17.51
CA ALA A 888 31.84 -9.77 -18.21
C ALA A 888 31.13 -10.83 -17.36
N LEU A 889 29.89 -10.53 -16.96
CA LEU A 889 29.01 -11.44 -16.21
C LEU A 889 28.06 -12.20 -17.14
N PHE A 890 27.64 -11.54 -18.22
CA PHE A 890 26.88 -12.15 -19.32
C PHE A 890 27.41 -11.64 -20.66
N THR A 891 27.69 -12.56 -21.58
CA THR A 891 28.03 -12.28 -22.98
C THR A 891 27.32 -13.32 -23.84
N PRO A 892 26.64 -12.93 -24.93
CA PRO A 892 26.00 -13.87 -25.82
C PRO A 892 27.04 -14.70 -26.61
N PRO A 893 26.74 -15.96 -26.96
CA PRO A 893 25.52 -16.71 -26.60
C PRO A 893 25.47 -17.05 -25.11
N MET A 894 24.27 -17.35 -24.59
CA MET A 894 24.06 -17.72 -23.19
C MET A 894 25.04 -18.84 -22.77
N GLY A 895 25.89 -18.55 -21.79
CA GLY A 895 26.84 -19.53 -21.26
C GLY A 895 26.13 -20.71 -20.58
N PRO A 896 26.81 -21.87 -20.45
CA PRO A 896 26.19 -23.09 -19.94
C PRO A 896 25.71 -23.01 -18.49
N ASP A 897 26.27 -22.09 -17.70
CA ASP A 897 25.98 -21.94 -16.28
C ASP A 897 24.78 -21.01 -16.00
N TRP A 898 24.36 -20.21 -16.98
CA TRP A 898 23.14 -19.39 -16.85
C TRP A 898 21.90 -20.27 -16.93
N GLN A 899 21.01 -20.14 -15.95
CA GLN A 899 19.84 -20.99 -15.83
C GLN A 899 18.55 -20.27 -16.25
N GLY A 900 17.80 -20.91 -17.16
CA GLY A 900 16.41 -20.55 -17.40
C GLY A 900 15.50 -21.17 -16.34
N VAL A 901 14.67 -20.35 -15.70
CA VAL A 901 13.69 -20.78 -14.69
C VAL A 901 12.28 -20.54 -15.23
N SER A 902 11.40 -21.51 -14.98
CA SER A 902 9.98 -21.50 -15.34
C SER A 902 9.15 -21.43 -14.05
N ALA A 903 8.10 -20.61 -14.01
CA ALA A 903 7.15 -20.52 -12.92
C ALA A 903 5.71 -20.49 -13.44
N GLY A 904 4.82 -21.22 -12.76
CA GLY A 904 3.46 -21.46 -13.25
C GLY A 904 3.44 -22.30 -14.53
N ALA A 905 2.53 -21.95 -15.44
CA ALA A 905 2.41 -22.55 -16.79
C ALA A 905 3.31 -21.87 -17.84
N ALA A 906 4.23 -20.99 -17.43
CA ALA A 906 5.20 -20.36 -18.31
C ALA A 906 6.42 -21.27 -18.49
N GLU A 907 6.76 -21.59 -19.74
CA GLU A 907 7.94 -22.40 -20.04
C GLU A 907 9.06 -21.53 -20.60
N PHE A 908 10.21 -21.51 -19.93
CA PHE A 908 11.38 -20.73 -20.37
C PHE A 908 11.73 -21.00 -21.83
N ALA A 909 11.73 -22.27 -22.27
CA ALA A 909 12.09 -22.63 -23.64
C ALA A 909 11.15 -22.07 -24.72
N SER A 910 9.86 -21.86 -24.40
CA SER A 910 8.88 -21.29 -25.36
C SER A 910 8.80 -19.77 -25.32
N LEU A 911 9.27 -19.15 -24.23
CA LEU A 911 9.18 -17.72 -23.97
C LEU A 911 10.53 -17.02 -23.96
N SER A 912 11.60 -17.75 -24.30
CA SER A 912 12.94 -17.20 -24.51
C SER A 912 13.42 -17.47 -25.93
N GLN A 913 14.18 -16.52 -26.48
CA GLN A 913 14.82 -16.66 -27.79
C GLN A 913 16.25 -16.15 -27.67
N ALA A 914 17.23 -17.05 -27.85
CA ALA A 914 18.64 -16.70 -27.90
C ALA A 914 19.09 -16.51 -29.36
N ASP A 915 19.86 -15.46 -29.62
CA ASP A 915 20.55 -15.20 -30.88
C ASP A 915 22.00 -14.76 -30.61
N PRO A 916 22.88 -14.63 -31.62
CA PRO A 916 24.26 -14.22 -31.41
C PRO A 916 24.43 -12.83 -30.76
N GLY A 917 23.41 -11.99 -30.78
CA GLY A 917 23.42 -10.67 -30.19
C GLY A 917 22.80 -10.60 -28.78
N GLY A 918 22.16 -11.64 -28.26
CA GLY A 918 21.53 -11.58 -26.94
C GLY A 918 20.51 -12.68 -26.67
N ILE A 919 19.84 -12.57 -25.52
CA ILE A 919 18.70 -13.42 -25.16
C ILE A 919 17.47 -12.54 -24.90
N THR A 920 16.39 -12.83 -25.64
CA THR A 920 15.09 -12.18 -25.47
C THR A 920 14.24 -13.04 -24.55
N LEU A 921 13.67 -12.42 -23.52
CA LEU A 921 12.68 -13.01 -22.61
C LEU A 921 11.34 -12.30 -22.85
N MET A 922 10.24 -13.06 -22.89
CA MET A 922 8.90 -12.53 -23.17
C MET A 922 7.87 -13.07 -22.19
N ARG A 923 6.79 -12.33 -22.02
CA ARG A 923 5.55 -12.81 -21.38
C ARG A 923 4.54 -13.18 -22.46
N ARG A 924 3.64 -14.12 -22.17
CA ARG A 924 2.47 -14.37 -23.03
C ARG A 924 1.59 -13.13 -23.10
N ASP A 925 0.81 -12.99 -24.16
CA ASP A 925 -0.17 -11.92 -24.31
C ASP A 925 -1.53 -12.53 -24.72
N PRO A 926 -2.58 -12.46 -23.86
CA PRO A 926 -2.57 -11.91 -22.51
C PRO A 926 -1.72 -12.74 -21.54
N VAL A 927 -1.28 -12.13 -20.43
CA VAL A 927 -0.50 -12.82 -19.39
C VAL A 927 -1.45 -13.57 -18.46
N PRO A 928 -1.45 -14.93 -18.42
CA PRO A 928 -2.22 -15.65 -17.41
C PRO A 928 -1.57 -15.47 -16.03
N ASP A 929 -2.36 -15.55 -14.95
CA ASP A 929 -1.86 -15.18 -13.61
C ASP A 929 -0.63 -16.00 -13.20
N TRP A 930 0.32 -15.34 -12.51
CA TRP A 930 1.58 -15.91 -11.99
C TRP A 930 2.57 -16.56 -13.00
N ASN A 931 2.30 -16.48 -14.31
CA ASN A 931 3.16 -17.09 -15.33
C ASN A 931 4.44 -16.29 -15.62
N ARG A 932 5.56 -16.68 -15.00
CA ARG A 932 6.87 -15.99 -15.16
C ARG A 932 7.96 -16.93 -15.64
N ILE A 933 8.89 -16.36 -16.41
CA ILE A 933 10.18 -16.99 -16.71
C ILE A 933 11.28 -16.07 -16.18
N ALA A 934 12.42 -16.63 -15.83
CA ALA A 934 13.58 -15.86 -15.38
C ALA A 934 14.87 -16.39 -15.99
N LEU A 935 15.81 -15.49 -16.23
CA LEU A 935 17.20 -15.83 -16.53
C LEU A 935 18.04 -15.54 -15.29
N VAL A 936 18.60 -16.58 -14.67
CA VAL A 936 19.31 -16.50 -13.38
C VAL A 936 20.81 -16.71 -13.60
N GLY A 937 21.61 -15.81 -13.02
CA GLY A 937 23.06 -15.85 -13.11
C GLY A 937 23.68 -16.90 -12.17
N PRO A 938 24.77 -17.58 -12.60
CA PRO A 938 25.39 -18.66 -11.83
C PRO A 938 26.23 -18.20 -10.63
N ALA A 939 26.65 -16.93 -10.64
CA ALA A 939 27.57 -16.36 -9.67
C ALA A 939 27.07 -14.98 -9.21
N PRO A 940 27.56 -14.47 -8.06
CA PRO A 940 27.24 -13.11 -7.64
C PRO A 940 27.67 -12.10 -8.72
N ALA A 941 26.73 -11.27 -9.15
CA ALA A 941 27.03 -10.10 -9.99
C ALA A 941 27.63 -8.94 -9.19
N VAL A 942 27.33 -8.94 -7.89
CA VAL A 942 27.82 -7.95 -6.93
C VAL A 942 28.42 -8.71 -5.75
N ALA A 943 29.73 -8.54 -5.56
CA ALA A 943 30.49 -9.11 -4.45
C ALA A 943 31.24 -7.97 -3.78
N LEU A 944 30.63 -7.34 -2.78
CA LEU A 944 31.18 -6.17 -2.11
C LEU A 944 32.14 -6.61 -1.01
N ASP A 945 33.39 -6.14 -1.06
CA ASP A 945 34.38 -6.33 -0.01
C ASP A 945 34.78 -4.99 0.61
N TYR A 946 35.92 -4.95 1.33
CA TYR A 946 36.41 -3.75 2.00
C TYR A 946 36.60 -2.53 1.05
N ARG A 947 36.73 -2.74 -0.26
CA ARG A 947 36.91 -1.65 -1.23
C ARG A 947 35.69 -0.72 -1.32
N ILE A 948 34.49 -1.21 -1.00
CA ILE A 948 33.25 -0.42 -1.05
C ILE A 948 33.28 0.81 -0.13
N GLU A 949 34.08 0.75 0.94
CA GLU A 949 34.29 1.85 1.89
C GLU A 949 34.97 3.07 1.26
N THR A 950 35.69 2.89 0.15
CA THR A 950 36.40 3.98 -0.54
C THR A 950 36.06 4.12 -2.02
N THR A 951 35.59 3.04 -2.66
CA THR A 951 35.44 2.95 -4.12
C THR A 951 34.09 2.32 -4.47
N PRO A 952 33.23 2.99 -5.24
CA PRO A 952 31.96 2.40 -5.67
C PRO A 952 32.15 1.20 -6.62
N TYR A 953 31.15 0.33 -6.69
CA TYR A 953 31.05 -0.79 -7.64
C TYR A 953 29.89 -0.57 -8.61
N ASP A 954 30.13 -0.69 -9.91
CA ASP A 954 29.12 -0.56 -10.96
C ASP A 954 28.73 -1.94 -11.50
N LEU A 955 27.42 -2.23 -11.51
CA LEU A 955 26.79 -3.28 -12.29
C LEU A 955 26.10 -2.65 -13.51
N THR A 956 26.54 -2.97 -14.72
CA THR A 956 25.96 -2.44 -15.96
C THR A 956 25.21 -3.53 -16.73
N LEU A 957 24.05 -3.18 -17.26
CA LEU A 957 23.24 -4.00 -18.16
C LEU A 957 23.09 -3.27 -19.49
N GLN A 958 23.20 -4.03 -20.59
CA GLN A 958 22.85 -3.57 -21.93
C GLN A 958 21.57 -4.28 -22.36
N VAL A 959 20.49 -3.51 -22.54
CA VAL A 959 19.20 -4.01 -23.04
C VAL A 959 18.80 -3.31 -24.33
N ASP A 960 17.85 -3.88 -25.07
CA ASP A 960 17.28 -3.22 -26.25
C ASP A 960 16.19 -2.20 -25.85
N PRO A 961 16.34 -0.91 -26.20
CA PRO A 961 15.38 0.13 -25.88
C PRO A 961 14.21 0.15 -26.89
N VAL A 962 13.43 -0.94 -26.93
CA VAL A 962 12.32 -1.12 -27.88
C VAL A 962 10.96 -0.73 -27.30
N ALA A 963 9.99 -0.46 -28.18
CA ALA A 963 8.59 -0.38 -27.79
C ALA A 963 8.15 -1.68 -27.09
N GLY A 964 7.46 -1.55 -25.95
CA GLY A 964 7.04 -2.69 -25.14
C GLY A 964 8.13 -3.30 -24.25
N LEU A 965 9.30 -2.66 -24.13
CA LEU A 965 10.30 -2.99 -23.10
C LEU A 965 9.62 -3.02 -21.73
N ALA A 966 9.75 -4.14 -21.02
CA ALA A 966 9.48 -4.22 -19.60
C ALA A 966 10.33 -5.34 -19.00
N ALA A 967 11.11 -5.00 -17.98
CA ALA A 967 12.07 -5.88 -17.34
C ALA A 967 12.14 -5.62 -15.84
N ARG A 968 12.44 -6.67 -15.08
CA ARG A 968 12.86 -6.60 -13.69
C ARG A 968 14.18 -7.32 -13.51
N LEU A 969 15.16 -6.62 -12.94
CA LEU A 969 16.39 -7.19 -12.40
C LEU A 969 16.23 -7.34 -10.90
N PHE A 970 16.31 -8.58 -10.42
CA PHE A 970 16.46 -8.89 -9.01
C PHE A 970 17.93 -9.14 -8.71
N LEU A 971 18.42 -8.58 -7.61
CA LEU A 971 19.71 -8.91 -7.01
C LEU A 971 19.42 -9.59 -5.67
N SER A 972 19.64 -10.89 -5.65
CA SER A 972 19.13 -11.81 -4.63
C SER A 972 20.25 -12.39 -3.78
N ALA A 973 19.96 -12.68 -2.52
CA ALA A 973 20.90 -13.40 -1.66
C ALA A 973 20.93 -14.91 -1.95
N ASP A 974 19.86 -15.45 -2.55
CA ASP A 974 19.74 -16.85 -2.95
C ASP A 974 19.18 -16.94 -4.39
N PRO A 975 19.99 -17.37 -5.38
CA PRO A 975 19.55 -17.46 -6.77
C PRO A 975 18.42 -18.49 -6.99
N ALA A 976 18.27 -19.50 -6.13
CA ALA A 976 17.19 -20.48 -6.24
C ALA A 976 15.82 -19.91 -5.84
N ASN A 977 15.82 -18.86 -5.02
CA ASN A 977 14.63 -18.17 -4.55
C ASN A 977 14.75 -16.66 -4.80
N PHE A 978 15.10 -16.30 -6.04
CA PHE A 978 15.57 -14.97 -6.39
C PHE A 978 14.56 -13.85 -6.10
N GLU A 979 13.24 -14.08 -6.23
CA GLU A 979 12.23 -13.04 -5.94
C GLU A 979 12.10 -12.79 -4.43
N ASN A 980 11.96 -13.85 -3.61
CA ASN A 980 11.74 -13.71 -2.17
C ASN A 980 13.01 -13.34 -1.39
N SER A 981 14.18 -13.71 -1.91
CA SER A 981 15.48 -13.35 -1.32
C SER A 981 16.09 -12.08 -1.92
N ALA A 982 15.35 -11.38 -2.79
CA ALA A 982 15.79 -10.14 -3.40
C ALA A 982 16.11 -9.09 -2.32
N ARG A 983 17.29 -8.47 -2.44
CA ARG A 983 17.70 -7.32 -1.61
C ARG A 983 17.61 -6.01 -2.39
N VAL A 984 17.70 -6.09 -3.72
CA VAL A 984 17.50 -4.97 -4.64
C VAL A 984 16.63 -5.46 -5.79
N ALA A 985 15.70 -4.64 -6.24
CA ALA A 985 14.96 -4.86 -7.48
C ALA A 985 14.89 -3.59 -8.31
N LEU A 986 15.37 -3.66 -9.55
CA LEU A 986 15.28 -2.58 -10.53
C LEU A 986 14.25 -2.97 -11.59
N SER A 987 13.20 -2.18 -11.74
CA SER A 987 12.20 -2.36 -12.79
C SER A 987 12.35 -1.26 -13.84
N VAL A 988 12.29 -1.61 -15.11
CA VAL A 988 12.32 -0.67 -16.23
C VAL A 988 11.23 -1.05 -17.20
N ARG A 989 10.33 -0.13 -17.55
CA ARG A 989 9.28 -0.38 -18.54
C ARG A 989 8.87 0.85 -19.31
N VAL A 990 8.48 0.66 -20.56
CA VAL A 990 7.76 1.67 -21.33
C VAL A 990 6.28 1.59 -20.96
N LEU A 991 5.72 2.68 -20.44
CA LEU A 991 4.32 2.76 -20.06
C LEU A 991 3.44 2.67 -21.32
N ARG A 992 2.39 1.86 -21.27
CA ARG A 992 1.46 1.66 -22.39
C ARG A 992 0.20 2.52 -22.27
N ASP A 993 -0.20 2.79 -21.03
CA ASP A 993 -1.49 3.39 -20.70
C ASP A 993 -1.31 4.59 -19.75
N GLY A 994 -2.39 5.37 -19.60
CA GLY A 994 -2.46 6.54 -18.73
C GLY A 994 -1.79 7.80 -19.28
N PRO A 995 -1.71 8.87 -18.47
CA PRO A 995 -1.19 10.18 -18.89
C PRO A 995 0.29 10.18 -19.29
N GLU A 996 1.03 9.12 -18.95
CA GLU A 996 2.46 8.96 -19.19
C GLU A 996 2.76 7.86 -20.24
N ALA A 997 1.77 7.45 -21.04
CA ALA A 997 1.97 6.46 -22.09
C ALA A 997 3.14 6.84 -23.03
N GLY A 998 4.00 5.87 -23.34
CA GLY A 998 5.23 6.03 -24.11
C GLY A 998 6.45 6.46 -23.27
N ALA A 999 6.26 6.96 -22.05
CA ALA A 999 7.35 7.32 -21.15
C ALA A 999 8.06 6.07 -20.59
N LEU A 1000 9.32 6.25 -20.19
CA LEU A 1000 10.13 5.19 -19.58
C LEU A 1000 10.04 5.29 -18.06
N GLU A 1001 9.33 4.35 -17.44
CA GLU A 1001 9.28 4.20 -15.99
C GLU A 1001 10.47 3.38 -15.49
N ILE A 1002 11.17 3.90 -14.50
CA ILE A 1002 12.26 3.24 -13.80
C ILE A 1002 11.91 3.21 -12.31
N ARG A 1003 11.94 2.03 -11.70
CA ARG A 1003 11.71 1.85 -10.27
C ARG A 1003 12.88 1.13 -9.60
N LEU A 1004 13.39 1.68 -8.51
CA LEU A 1004 14.36 1.03 -7.64
C LEU A 1004 13.67 0.65 -6.34
N HIS A 1005 13.84 -0.60 -5.91
CA HIS A 1005 13.50 -1.07 -4.57
C HIS A 1005 14.76 -1.61 -3.91
N THR A 1006 14.93 -1.36 -2.61
CA THR A 1006 16.00 -1.95 -1.81
C THR A 1006 15.45 -2.42 -0.47
N GLY A 1007 16.18 -3.27 0.26
CA GLY A 1007 15.86 -3.61 1.64
C GLY A 1007 14.40 -4.07 1.81
N HIS A 1008 13.59 -3.27 2.53
CA HIS A 1008 12.17 -3.51 2.67
C HIS A 1008 11.37 -2.82 1.55
N PHE A 1009 10.97 -3.59 0.53
CA PHE A 1009 10.43 -3.05 -0.73
C PHE A 1009 9.18 -2.16 -0.58
N SER A 1010 8.40 -2.31 0.50
CA SER A 1010 7.27 -1.41 0.78
C SER A 1010 7.68 0.03 1.12
N TYR A 1011 8.85 0.25 1.72
CA TYR A 1011 9.28 1.56 2.22
C TYR A 1011 10.40 2.17 1.37
N ASP A 1012 11.36 1.33 0.98
CA ASP A 1012 12.58 1.79 0.30
C ASP A 1012 12.42 1.64 -1.21
N HIS A 1013 11.56 2.49 -1.77
CA HIS A 1013 11.31 2.52 -3.20
C HIS A 1013 11.30 3.93 -3.79
N TRP A 1014 11.72 3.99 -5.04
CA TRP A 1014 11.78 5.19 -5.86
C TRP A 1014 11.24 4.88 -7.23
N ARG A 1015 10.40 5.75 -7.78
CA ARG A 1015 9.83 5.66 -9.12
C ARG A 1015 10.13 6.97 -9.84
N ARG A 1016 10.69 6.88 -11.05
CA ARG A 1016 10.90 8.03 -11.94
C ARG A 1016 10.41 7.72 -13.34
N VAL A 1017 9.69 8.65 -13.96
CA VAL A 1017 9.13 8.50 -15.31
C VAL A 1017 9.75 9.51 -16.28
N LEU A 1018 10.59 9.01 -17.18
CA LEU A 1018 11.31 9.85 -18.13
C LEU A 1018 10.46 10.07 -19.40
N PRO A 1019 10.27 11.32 -19.85
CA PRO A 1019 9.50 11.63 -21.05
C PRO A 1019 9.94 10.84 -22.28
N ALA A 1020 8.97 10.48 -23.13
CA ALA A 1020 9.18 9.61 -24.29
C ALA A 1020 10.25 10.15 -25.26
N ASP A 1021 10.12 11.41 -25.62
CA ASP A 1021 11.04 12.15 -26.48
C ASP A 1021 12.47 12.19 -25.89
N TRP A 1022 12.58 12.39 -24.58
CA TRP A 1022 13.87 12.42 -23.91
C TRP A 1022 14.58 11.07 -23.97
N TRP A 1023 13.95 9.98 -23.51
CA TRP A 1023 14.67 8.71 -23.39
C TRP A 1023 14.98 8.11 -24.77
N GLN A 1024 14.08 8.27 -25.74
CA GLN A 1024 14.31 7.79 -27.11
C GLN A 1024 15.49 8.48 -27.78
N ALA A 1025 15.73 9.76 -27.46
CA ALA A 1025 16.85 10.53 -28.03
C ALA A 1025 18.17 10.35 -27.27
N ASN A 1026 18.13 9.98 -25.98
CA ASN A 1026 19.29 10.07 -25.09
C ASN A 1026 19.73 8.74 -24.47
N TRP A 1027 18.95 7.67 -24.61
CA TRP A 1027 19.25 6.37 -24.01
C TRP A 1027 19.51 5.29 -25.07
N ASP A 1028 20.69 4.67 -24.98
CA ASP A 1028 21.18 3.62 -25.87
C ASP A 1028 20.89 2.19 -25.36
N GLY A 1029 20.07 2.06 -24.31
CA GLY A 1029 19.79 0.78 -23.66
C GLY A 1029 20.78 0.40 -22.55
N ARG A 1030 21.82 1.22 -22.27
CA ARG A 1030 22.75 0.99 -21.16
C ARG A 1030 22.17 1.49 -19.83
N LEU A 1031 22.02 0.59 -18.87
CA LEU A 1031 21.49 0.86 -17.53
C LEU A 1031 22.52 0.42 -16.49
N GLY A 1032 22.80 1.25 -15.49
CA GLY A 1032 23.75 0.91 -14.42
C GLY A 1032 23.11 0.92 -13.04
N LEU A 1033 23.64 0.10 -12.14
CA LEU A 1033 23.46 0.20 -10.70
C LEU A 1033 24.82 0.44 -10.07
N ARG A 1034 25.01 1.61 -9.46
CA ARG A 1034 26.20 1.97 -8.71
C ARG A 1034 25.97 1.73 -7.22
N PHE A 1035 26.75 0.82 -6.66
CA PHE A 1035 26.84 0.52 -5.24
C PHE A 1035 27.92 1.39 -4.64
N ASP A 1036 27.55 2.17 -3.62
CA ASP A 1036 28.48 2.94 -2.79
C ASP A 1036 28.10 2.65 -1.32
N THR A 1037 28.92 3.03 -0.36
CA THR A 1037 28.66 2.74 1.05
C THR A 1037 27.29 3.29 1.45
N ASP A 1038 26.41 2.39 1.90
CA ASP A 1038 25.03 2.68 2.35
C ASP A 1038 24.11 3.30 1.29
N ARG A 1039 24.40 3.13 -0.01
CA ARG A 1039 23.57 3.71 -1.07
C ARG A 1039 23.69 2.97 -2.40
N ILE A 1040 22.62 3.05 -3.19
CA ILE A 1040 22.58 2.55 -4.56
C ILE A 1040 22.04 3.67 -5.46
N ALA A 1041 22.73 3.91 -6.58
CA ALA A 1041 22.26 4.82 -7.62
C ALA A 1041 21.94 4.07 -8.90
N VAL A 1042 20.82 4.40 -9.54
CA VAL A 1042 20.51 3.99 -10.92
C VAL A 1042 21.17 4.98 -11.86
N MET A 1043 21.98 4.47 -12.77
CA MET A 1043 22.72 5.24 -13.77
C MET A 1043 22.05 5.08 -15.14
N LEU A 1044 21.76 6.19 -15.81
CA LEU A 1044 21.22 6.21 -17.17
C LEU A 1044 21.97 7.26 -17.99
N ALA A 1045 22.36 6.93 -19.23
CA ALA A 1045 23.17 7.81 -20.08
C ALA A 1045 24.43 8.36 -19.36
N GLY A 1046 24.98 7.59 -18.41
CA GLY A 1046 26.18 7.89 -17.62
C GLY A 1046 26.01 8.97 -16.54
N GLN A 1047 24.79 9.20 -16.04
CA GLN A 1047 24.51 10.07 -14.89
C GLN A 1047 23.53 9.37 -13.92
N PRO A 1048 23.58 9.67 -12.61
CA PRO A 1048 22.63 9.12 -11.65
C PRO A 1048 21.25 9.75 -11.86
N ILE A 1049 20.22 8.92 -12.00
CA ILE A 1049 18.83 9.36 -12.19
C ILE A 1049 17.93 9.02 -10.99
N ILE A 1050 18.35 8.06 -10.17
CA ILE A 1050 17.71 7.70 -8.91
C ILE A 1050 18.84 7.38 -7.93
N HIS A 1051 18.74 7.87 -6.70
CA HIS A 1051 19.67 7.55 -5.63
C HIS A 1051 18.88 7.21 -4.36
N GLY A 1052 19.06 5.98 -3.87
CA GLY A 1052 18.42 5.45 -2.67
C GLY A 1052 19.44 5.10 -1.58
N GLN A 1053 19.16 5.52 -0.35
CA GLN A 1053 19.93 5.09 0.83
C GLN A 1053 19.52 3.68 1.23
N THR A 1054 20.49 2.81 1.50
CA THR A 1054 20.20 1.40 1.81
C THR A 1054 21.36 0.71 2.51
N ALA A 1055 21.05 -0.09 3.54
CA ALA A 1055 22.05 -0.89 4.24
C ALA A 1055 22.50 -2.13 3.43
N VAL A 1056 21.90 -2.40 2.27
CA VAL A 1056 22.26 -3.53 1.39
C VAL A 1056 23.65 -3.34 0.76
N SER A 1057 24.02 -2.08 0.48
CA SER A 1057 25.30 -1.75 -0.15
C SER A 1057 26.41 -1.61 0.90
N ARG A 1058 26.82 -2.76 1.45
CA ARG A 1058 27.86 -2.86 2.48
C ARG A 1058 28.81 -4.00 2.16
N ARG A 1059 29.94 -4.01 2.87
CA ARG A 1059 30.91 -5.11 2.87
C ARG A 1059 30.20 -6.45 3.10
N ASP A 1060 30.69 -7.48 2.42
CA ASP A 1060 30.24 -8.87 2.45
C ASP A 1060 28.88 -9.13 1.76
N ALA A 1061 28.31 -8.12 1.10
CA ALA A 1061 27.13 -8.33 0.27
C ALA A 1061 27.47 -9.18 -0.97
N MET A 1062 26.80 -10.32 -1.11
CA MET A 1062 26.88 -11.22 -2.26
C MET A 1062 25.50 -11.30 -2.91
N LEU A 1063 25.35 -10.73 -4.10
CA LEU A 1063 24.05 -10.64 -4.77
C LEU A 1063 24.09 -11.27 -6.17
N TYR A 1064 23.18 -12.20 -6.39
CA TYR A 1064 23.01 -12.96 -7.63
C TYR A 1064 21.95 -12.31 -8.52
N PRO A 1065 22.22 -12.12 -9.82
CA PRO A 1065 21.28 -11.48 -10.73
C PRO A 1065 20.21 -12.47 -11.21
N ALA A 1066 18.97 -12.01 -11.29
CA ALA A 1066 17.91 -12.69 -12.03
C ALA A 1066 17.11 -11.65 -12.84
N ILE A 1067 16.91 -11.92 -14.13
CA ILE A 1067 16.18 -11.02 -15.03
C ILE A 1067 14.86 -11.68 -15.44
N VAL A 1068 13.77 -10.92 -15.30
CA VAL A 1068 12.39 -11.35 -15.60
C VAL A 1068 11.76 -10.35 -16.58
N PRO A 1069 11.04 -10.78 -17.62
CA PRO A 1069 10.26 -9.89 -18.48
C PRO A 1069 8.95 -9.45 -17.79
N GLY A 1070 8.48 -8.24 -18.09
CA GLY A 1070 7.24 -7.66 -17.53
C GLY A 1070 7.48 -6.63 -16.43
N GLY A 1071 6.38 -6.11 -15.88
CA GLY A 1071 6.38 -5.11 -14.80
C GLY A 1071 6.17 -5.71 -13.41
N MET A 1072 5.76 -4.86 -12.45
CA MET A 1072 5.53 -5.31 -11.07
C MET A 1072 4.27 -6.17 -10.93
N GLY A 1073 3.25 -5.85 -11.72
CA GLY A 1073 1.98 -6.57 -11.73
C GLY A 1073 2.16 -8.03 -12.14
N LYS A 1074 1.32 -8.91 -11.59
CA LYS A 1074 1.33 -10.34 -11.94
C LYS A 1074 0.97 -10.56 -13.41
N THR A 1075 0.13 -9.70 -13.97
CA THR A 1075 -0.37 -9.70 -15.35
C THR A 1075 0.34 -8.70 -16.27
N ASP A 1076 1.35 -7.97 -15.76
CA ASP A 1076 2.04 -6.97 -16.59
C ASP A 1076 2.74 -7.67 -17.77
N PRO A 1077 2.38 -7.33 -19.03
CA PRO A 1077 3.02 -7.89 -20.21
C PRO A 1077 4.42 -7.27 -20.35
N GLY A 1078 5.25 -7.87 -21.22
CA GLY A 1078 6.55 -7.31 -21.48
C GLY A 1078 7.51 -8.21 -22.21
N ARG A 1079 8.56 -7.57 -22.73
CA ARG A 1079 9.73 -8.23 -23.28
C ARG A 1079 11.00 -7.50 -22.85
N VAL A 1080 12.10 -8.24 -22.78
CA VAL A 1080 13.44 -7.69 -22.59
C VAL A 1080 14.43 -8.50 -23.38
N THR A 1081 15.36 -7.83 -24.07
CA THR A 1081 16.50 -8.48 -24.71
C THR A 1081 17.76 -8.07 -23.97
N LEU A 1082 18.42 -9.02 -23.30
CA LEU A 1082 19.69 -8.80 -22.62
C LEU A 1082 20.84 -9.06 -23.60
N ARG A 1083 21.68 -8.05 -23.83
CA ARG A 1083 22.84 -8.13 -24.73
C ARG A 1083 24.17 -8.25 -23.99
N ALA A 1084 24.28 -7.66 -22.81
CA ALA A 1084 25.47 -7.79 -21.96
C ALA A 1084 25.14 -7.48 -20.51
N MET A 1085 25.93 -8.05 -19.60
CA MET A 1085 25.98 -7.64 -18.20
C MET A 1085 27.44 -7.61 -17.76
N THR A 1086 27.86 -6.55 -17.09
CA THR A 1086 29.23 -6.38 -16.62
C THR A 1086 29.27 -5.82 -15.19
N GLY A 1087 30.33 -6.18 -14.45
CA GLY A 1087 30.59 -5.70 -13.10
C GLY A 1087 32.00 -5.12 -12.99
N ALA A 1088 32.16 -3.97 -12.34
CA ALA A 1088 33.47 -3.33 -12.20
C ALA A 1088 33.53 -2.39 -11.00
N TRP A 1089 34.70 -2.30 -10.36
CA TRP A 1089 34.99 -1.20 -9.44
C TRP A 1089 35.19 0.09 -10.23
N VAL A 1090 34.59 1.19 -9.77
CA VAL A 1090 34.71 2.50 -10.40
C VAL A 1090 36.15 2.98 -10.27
N THR A 1091 36.79 3.32 -11.40
CA THR A 1091 38.16 3.86 -11.38
C THR A 1091 38.17 5.25 -10.72
N PRO A 1092 38.88 5.44 -9.60
CA PRO A 1092 38.98 6.75 -8.95
C PRO A 1092 39.67 7.78 -9.87
N ALA A 1093 39.24 9.04 -9.76
CA ALA A 1093 39.88 10.12 -10.50
C ALA A 1093 41.31 10.34 -9.99
N GLY A 1094 42.28 10.33 -10.90
CA GLY A 1094 43.69 10.47 -10.53
C GLY A 1094 44.31 9.22 -9.90
N MET A 1095 43.64 8.07 -9.95
CA MET A 1095 44.15 6.80 -9.43
C MET A 1095 45.58 6.54 -9.92
N ASP A 1096 46.51 6.41 -8.98
CA ASP A 1096 47.89 6.06 -9.26
C ASP A 1096 48.09 4.53 -9.35
N ALA A 1097 49.32 4.11 -9.63
CA ALA A 1097 49.62 2.70 -9.77
C ALA A 1097 49.50 1.90 -8.46
N ALA A 1098 49.81 2.51 -7.30
CA ALA A 1098 49.73 1.84 -6.01
C ALA A 1098 48.26 1.63 -5.60
N GLU A 1099 47.44 2.67 -5.76
CA GLU A 1099 46.00 2.61 -5.54
C GLU A 1099 45.35 1.59 -6.48
N ARG A 1100 45.76 1.56 -7.75
CA ARG A 1100 45.29 0.54 -8.71
C ARG A 1100 45.54 -0.87 -8.19
N MET A 1101 46.75 -1.17 -7.73
CA MET A 1101 47.10 -2.51 -7.23
C MET A 1101 46.28 -2.89 -5.99
N ARG A 1102 45.93 -1.92 -5.13
CA ARG A 1102 45.04 -2.12 -3.97
C ARG A 1102 43.60 -2.44 -4.38
N LEU A 1103 43.15 -1.87 -5.49
CA LEU A 1103 41.76 -1.98 -5.96
C LEU A 1103 41.55 -3.16 -6.93
N LEU A 1104 42.60 -3.82 -7.41
CA LEU A 1104 42.48 -5.04 -8.20
C LEU A 1104 41.92 -6.20 -7.37
N ASP A 1105 41.17 -7.07 -8.03
CA ASP A 1105 40.79 -8.36 -7.45
C ASP A 1105 42.04 -9.21 -7.19
N ALA A 1106 41.99 -10.02 -6.13
CA ALA A 1106 43.09 -10.90 -5.76
C ALA A 1106 43.53 -11.83 -6.92
N ALA A 1107 42.60 -12.26 -7.76
CA ALA A 1107 42.89 -13.10 -8.93
C ALA A 1107 43.63 -12.36 -10.06
N SER A 1108 43.56 -11.03 -10.09
CA SER A 1108 44.22 -10.17 -11.08
C SER A 1108 45.44 -9.44 -10.51
N PHE A 1109 45.83 -9.70 -9.26
CA PHE A 1109 46.96 -9.06 -8.62
C PHE A 1109 48.28 -9.67 -9.10
N ASP A 1110 49.14 -8.84 -9.71
CA ASP A 1110 50.49 -9.21 -10.14
C ASP A 1110 51.52 -8.85 -9.05
N ALA A 1111 51.99 -9.87 -8.34
CA ALA A 1111 52.94 -9.70 -7.24
C ALA A 1111 54.31 -9.18 -7.71
N GLU A 1112 54.76 -9.53 -8.92
CA GLU A 1112 56.05 -9.07 -9.47
C GLU A 1112 55.95 -7.60 -9.87
N ALA A 1113 54.90 -7.21 -10.60
CA ALA A 1113 54.66 -5.82 -10.95
C ALA A 1113 54.50 -4.93 -9.71
N PHE A 1114 53.88 -5.45 -8.64
CA PHE A 1114 53.80 -4.74 -7.36
C PHE A 1114 55.17 -4.56 -6.70
N ALA A 1115 56.01 -5.58 -6.71
CA ALA A 1115 57.36 -5.50 -6.15
C ALA A 1115 58.22 -4.49 -6.92
N ASP A 1116 58.11 -4.45 -8.24
CA ASP A 1116 58.80 -3.46 -9.09
C ASP A 1116 58.32 -2.03 -8.81
N LEU A 1117 57.00 -1.84 -8.61
CA LEU A 1117 56.42 -0.55 -8.22
C LEU A 1117 56.99 -0.05 -6.89
N LEU A 1118 57.03 -0.93 -5.88
CA LEU A 1118 57.61 -0.63 -4.57
C LEU A 1118 59.11 -0.31 -4.67
N ALA A 1119 59.85 -1.05 -5.49
CA ALA A 1119 61.27 -0.80 -5.71
C ALA A 1119 61.53 0.54 -6.42
N GLY A 1120 60.64 0.97 -7.32
CA GLY A 1120 60.69 2.27 -7.99
C GLY A 1120 60.44 3.43 -7.03
N THR A 1121 59.35 3.37 -6.25
CA THR A 1121 59.00 4.40 -5.25
C THR A 1121 60.08 4.55 -4.16
N LEU A 1122 60.64 3.43 -3.67
CA LEU A 1122 61.74 3.46 -2.69
C LEU A 1122 63.06 4.03 -3.25
N LYS A 1123 63.25 4.10 -4.57
CA LYS A 1123 64.42 4.73 -5.20
C LYS A 1123 64.26 6.23 -5.37
N GLU A 1124 63.03 6.72 -5.58
CA GLU A 1124 62.74 8.14 -5.71
C GLU A 1124 62.74 8.87 -4.36
N ASP A 1125 62.42 8.19 -3.26
CA ASP A 1125 62.45 8.74 -1.88
C ASP A 1125 63.83 8.70 -1.19
N ARG A 1126 64.90 8.31 -1.90
CA ARG A 1126 66.28 8.43 -1.39
C ARG A 1126 66.85 9.80 -1.80
N PRO A 1127 67.13 10.71 -0.86
CA PRO A 1127 67.72 12.02 -1.16
C PRO A 1127 69.12 11.93 -1.77
#